data_AF-A0A2E2UDT9-F1
#
_entry.id   AF-A0A2E2UDT9-F1
#
_cell.length_a   1.000
_cell.length_b   1.000
_cell.length_c   1.000
_cell.angle_alpha   90.00
_cell.angle_beta   90.00
_cell.angle_gamma   90.00
#
_symmetry.space_group_name_H-M   'P 1'
#
loop_
_entity.id
_entity.type
_entity.pdbx_description
1 polymer ?
#
loop_
_entity_poly.entity_id
_entity_poly.type
_entity_poly.pdbx_seq_one_letter_code
_entity_poly.pdbx_strand_id
1 'polypeptide(L)'
;MFNKRRIHISLKLWQRRLQRSQKLNLYLGGAVVLVLLSSVLIYQNIVSSRKTLSTFTQWQYYQTKYDLEGSNSYRSIASANQCAFNDVNYQLIQSEISELEKYYQTGSTLEGKFYGLDLSKLPSIGAQLLADYKDLIGDQVSTSGYDFSQCSDVPCVLNKLYQDQSGLSGLITYYWYLKTGSMISMSNYLPEQENSHPGTYDKKQFSYQDYLFDRQELKKFYFLAKSLPEKLTFIPLMKSIHKVPVNARIEQASNQCAFSLPKGQILLHNDCTKGESKNFFISLTREIAKYVDRQEGFSLGGSSVSHSKYWLDVSQWRKRSLFNPYSKKTESKWISNLTNNDYVDEKSRLSPIEQFASIVAYYRFDPQTLINRTPNELVKWVKKEIYHDKVYDPSGLYAQYMHDFSNKWSLQEVGIWKKCMDEHITPEKTMQEHQRELANTIDHPLYQCVEKQIPGFISYGISEIKQNFYEGCQFFSEINNIQYGHQLSRFHNNIEKYIAEKVLQRKIELKRHGPEVLIGYEVKQKFIETVDPKAVYIGCFDHQAPKHCFDQKMKSKLNQIVLLHPSMSNYYKKTLELDILQLFPFDKVESRTNEVAKQFLAPYSARLNQAATKMWDSCKSEGRDSNVKLDFPLAFSGGRYFVNPKLVNCINRELDSSIYKMAELKAFHRVNDEVIEFKLESKEQSFALSFLQGKLLQTLNNILEKDYLSEKIRLTQHFKEASLKALGQFSDDHDTFFANVFSFKQVRNICLQKITNFYPENYFYHPKEQLDIKFGTPLCDKFVNLPFVKSKLNSEVSRQWQLNREFVEDKLVESYQTQVDNCYDDNPVIKADSRRPSSVASLNRRNKDRRDSCLEISYLDSIDSALSDWRGHKNYDYFAHRESELYSYLKQMERKYVGAAQSSQRLR
;
A
#
# COMPACT_ATOMS: atom_id res chain seq x y z
N MET A 1 -7.97 63.32 60.02
CA MET A 1 -7.02 64.27 59.39
C MET A 1 -5.54 64.06 59.76
N PHE A 2 -5.11 62.89 60.28
CA PHE A 2 -3.72 62.68 60.76
C PHE A 2 -2.81 61.79 59.87
N ASN A 3 -3.30 61.23 58.75
CA ASN A 3 -2.57 60.19 58.00
C ASN A 3 -1.70 60.71 56.84
N LYS A 4 -2.07 61.81 56.18
CA LYS A 4 -1.31 62.37 55.04
C LYS A 4 0.04 62.97 55.45
N ARG A 5 0.13 63.57 56.65
CA ARG A 5 1.37 64.17 57.16
C ARG A 5 2.44 63.12 57.47
N ARG A 6 2.05 61.97 58.03
CA ARG A 6 2.99 60.86 58.30
C ARG A 6 3.54 60.26 57.01
N ILE A 7 2.69 59.99 56.02
CA ILE A 7 3.12 59.46 54.71
C ILE A 7 4.08 60.43 54.02
N HIS A 8 3.80 61.74 54.06
CA HIS A 8 4.66 62.72 53.42
C HIS A 8 6.03 62.84 54.12
N ILE A 9 6.08 62.74 55.44
CA ILE A 9 7.33 62.75 56.21
C ILE A 9 8.13 61.46 55.97
N SER A 10 7.48 60.29 55.95
CA SER A 10 8.17 59.03 55.64
C SER A 10 8.63 58.96 54.19
N LEU A 11 7.88 59.51 53.22
CA LEU A 11 8.35 59.65 51.84
C LEU A 11 9.57 60.56 51.74
N LYS A 12 9.58 61.70 52.46
CA LYS A 12 10.73 62.64 52.48
C LYS A 12 11.97 62.02 53.14
N LEU A 13 11.78 61.26 54.23
CA LEU A 13 12.87 60.54 54.91
C LEU A 13 13.39 59.38 54.07
N TRP A 14 12.52 58.69 53.33
CA TRP A 14 12.89 57.64 52.39
C TRP A 14 13.62 58.19 51.17
N GLN A 15 13.17 59.33 50.60
CA GLN A 15 13.88 60.06 49.53
C GLN A 15 15.28 60.52 49.98
N ARG A 16 15.40 61.03 51.21
CA ARG A 16 16.72 61.41 51.78
C ARG A 16 17.63 60.21 52.04
N ARG A 17 17.08 59.03 52.37
CA ARG A 17 17.85 57.77 52.46
C ARG A 17 18.29 57.25 51.09
N LEU A 18 17.45 57.39 50.06
CA LEU A 18 17.78 57.06 48.67
C LEU A 18 18.88 57.95 48.09
N GLN A 19 18.88 59.25 48.42
CA GLN A 19 19.93 60.17 47.96
C GLN A 19 21.31 59.90 48.59
N ARG A 20 21.38 59.22 49.75
CA ARG A 20 22.65 58.93 50.45
C ARG A 20 23.27 57.57 50.14
N SER A 21 22.56 56.65 49.48
CA SER A 21 23.06 55.30 49.21
C SER A 21 23.27 55.08 47.72
N GLN A 22 24.50 55.29 47.25
CA GLN A 22 24.90 54.97 45.87
C GLN A 22 24.64 53.49 45.51
N LYS A 23 24.79 52.57 46.47
CA LYS A 23 24.49 51.14 46.26
C LYS A 23 23.00 50.90 45.99
N LEU A 24 22.09 51.57 46.70
CA LEU A 24 20.64 51.38 46.50
C LEU A 24 20.16 51.92 45.14
N ASN A 25 20.73 53.04 44.68
CA ASN A 25 20.44 53.59 43.36
C ASN A 25 20.97 52.70 42.23
N LEU A 26 22.09 52.01 42.44
CA LEU A 26 22.61 50.98 41.52
C LEU A 26 21.70 49.75 41.46
N TYR A 27 21.17 49.28 42.59
CA TYR A 27 20.21 48.18 42.61
C TYR A 27 18.85 48.54 42.01
N LEU A 28 18.32 49.75 42.29
CA LEU A 28 17.08 50.23 41.69
C LEU A 28 17.22 50.53 40.20
N GLY A 29 18.34 51.14 39.79
CA GLY A 29 18.67 51.34 38.38
C GLY A 29 18.82 50.00 37.66
N GLY A 30 19.52 49.03 38.26
CA GLY A 30 19.65 47.68 37.73
C GLY A 30 18.31 46.95 37.64
N ALA A 31 17.44 47.07 38.64
CA ALA A 31 16.10 46.48 38.63
C ALA A 31 15.18 47.12 37.58
N VAL A 32 15.22 48.44 37.42
CA VAL A 32 14.45 49.14 36.37
C VAL A 32 14.96 48.76 34.98
N VAL A 33 16.29 48.67 34.80
CA VAL A 33 16.89 48.20 33.54
C VAL A 33 16.55 46.73 33.26
N LEU A 34 16.51 45.86 34.27
CA LEU A 34 16.07 44.47 34.13
C LEU A 34 14.58 44.36 33.79
N VAL A 35 13.73 45.20 34.37
CA VAL A 35 12.28 45.26 34.06
C VAL A 35 12.06 45.80 32.65
N LEU A 36 12.82 46.83 32.24
CA LEU A 36 12.77 47.38 30.89
C LEU A 36 13.35 46.41 29.85
N LEU A 37 14.46 45.72 30.13
CA LEU A 37 15.03 44.72 29.24
C LEU A 37 14.14 43.48 29.14
N SER A 38 13.53 43.02 30.23
CA SER A 38 12.61 41.87 30.17
C SER A 38 11.33 42.23 29.43
N SER A 39 10.77 43.43 29.60
CA SER A 39 9.64 43.90 28.81
C SER A 39 9.98 44.15 27.33
N VAL A 40 11.19 44.63 27.01
CA VAL A 40 11.68 44.76 25.63
C VAL A 40 11.94 43.38 25.00
N LEU A 41 12.50 42.41 25.72
CA LEU A 41 12.70 41.04 25.22
C LEU A 41 11.38 40.30 25.04
N ILE A 42 10.41 40.48 25.93
CA ILE A 42 9.04 39.96 25.79
C ILE A 42 8.37 40.63 24.59
N TYR A 43 8.48 41.95 24.45
CA TYR A 43 7.94 42.70 23.32
C TYR A 43 8.61 42.30 22.01
N GLN A 44 9.94 42.12 21.98
CA GLN A 44 10.66 41.64 20.79
C GLN A 44 10.32 40.19 20.46
N ASN A 45 10.10 39.28 21.42
CA ASN A 45 9.60 37.93 21.15
C ASN A 45 8.15 37.95 20.60
N ILE A 46 7.33 38.89 21.06
CA ILE A 46 5.93 39.06 20.60
C ILE A 46 5.88 39.75 19.22
N VAL A 47 6.82 40.65 18.91
CA VAL A 47 6.92 41.34 17.62
C VAL A 47 7.71 40.51 16.60
N SER A 48 8.62 39.62 17.03
CA SER A 48 9.31 38.67 16.15
C SER A 48 8.45 37.47 15.76
N SER A 49 7.30 37.25 16.40
CA SER A 49 6.23 36.40 15.86
C SER A 49 5.51 37.07 14.68
N ARG A 50 6.27 37.51 13.67
CA ARG A 50 5.76 37.63 12.31
C ARG A 50 5.17 36.27 11.95
N LYS A 51 3.96 36.25 11.39
CA LYS A 51 3.25 35.06 10.88
C LYS A 51 4.23 33.98 10.38
N THR A 52 4.59 33.01 11.22
CA THR A 52 5.25 31.78 10.76
C THR A 52 4.14 30.87 10.28
N LEU A 53 3.49 31.26 9.17
CA LEU A 53 2.61 30.35 8.45
C LEU A 53 3.47 29.17 8.02
N SER A 54 2.97 27.94 8.21
CA SER A 54 3.59 26.78 7.58
C SER A 54 3.71 27.02 6.08
N THR A 55 4.75 26.46 5.45
CA THR A 55 4.95 26.52 4.00
C THR A 55 3.71 25.98 3.28
N PHE A 56 3.05 24.95 3.83
CA PHE A 56 1.77 24.44 3.33
C PHE A 56 0.64 25.46 3.39
N THR A 57 0.50 26.21 4.48
CA THR A 57 -0.50 27.28 4.58
C THR A 57 -0.16 28.46 3.67
N GLN A 58 1.11 28.82 3.52
CA GLN A 58 1.55 29.85 2.57
C GLN A 58 1.22 29.44 1.13
N TRP A 59 1.58 28.22 0.74
CA TRP A 59 1.29 27.66 -0.57
C TRP A 59 -0.22 27.62 -0.85
N GLN A 60 -1.01 27.12 0.10
CA GLN A 60 -2.48 27.10 -0.02
C GLN A 60 -3.06 28.52 -0.11
N TYR A 61 -2.54 29.46 0.68
CA TYR A 61 -2.96 30.87 0.64
C TYR A 61 -2.65 31.51 -0.71
N TYR A 62 -1.50 31.20 -1.30
CA TYR A 62 -1.13 31.70 -2.63
C TYR A 62 -2.02 31.14 -3.73
N GLN A 63 -2.41 29.86 -3.65
CA GLN A 63 -3.45 29.31 -4.52
C GLN A 63 -4.76 30.09 -4.35
N THR A 64 -5.23 30.26 -3.10
CA THR A 64 -6.49 31.00 -2.80
C THR A 64 -6.51 32.47 -3.19
N LYS A 65 -5.42 33.21 -2.99
CA LYS A 65 -5.41 34.65 -3.18
C LYS A 65 -5.38 35.05 -4.66
N TYR A 66 -4.61 34.36 -5.49
CA TYR A 66 -4.54 34.66 -6.92
C TYR A 66 -5.73 34.10 -7.71
N ASP A 67 -6.42 33.10 -7.17
CA ASP A 67 -7.72 32.66 -7.69
C ASP A 67 -8.82 33.74 -7.50
N LEU A 68 -8.77 34.54 -6.42
CA LEU A 68 -9.79 35.56 -6.11
C LEU A 68 -9.76 36.79 -7.05
N GLU A 69 -8.63 37.07 -7.71
CA GLU A 69 -8.55 38.15 -8.71
C GLU A 69 -8.93 37.69 -10.13
N GLY A 70 -9.12 36.37 -10.34
CA GLY A 70 -9.43 35.78 -11.65
C GLY A 70 -10.76 35.02 -11.78
N SER A 71 -11.32 34.46 -10.71
CA SER A 71 -12.63 33.78 -10.78
C SER A 71 -13.27 33.55 -9.41
N ASN A 72 -14.57 33.86 -9.31
CA ASN A 72 -15.45 33.50 -8.18
C ASN A 72 -15.70 31.97 -8.05
N SER A 73 -14.74 31.10 -8.40
CA SER A 73 -14.93 29.64 -8.40
C SER A 73 -14.01 28.91 -7.43
N TYR A 74 -14.13 29.22 -6.15
CA TYR A 74 -13.74 28.23 -5.14
C TYR A 74 -14.72 27.05 -5.21
N ARG A 75 -14.23 25.88 -5.64
CA ARG A 75 -14.93 24.59 -5.62
C ARG A 75 -16.35 24.64 -6.19
N SER A 76 -16.53 24.89 -7.47
CA SER A 76 -17.77 24.48 -8.14
C SER A 76 -17.69 22.97 -8.42
N ILE A 77 -18.20 22.12 -7.51
CA ILE A 77 -18.60 20.74 -7.87
C ILE A 77 -19.86 20.79 -8.77
N ALA A 78 -20.61 21.89 -8.71
CA ALA A 78 -21.68 22.19 -9.65
C ALA A 78 -21.85 23.71 -9.80
N SER A 79 -21.98 24.18 -11.04
CA SER A 79 -22.70 25.43 -11.29
C SER A 79 -24.15 25.23 -10.83
N ALA A 80 -24.81 26.26 -10.31
CA ALA A 80 -26.17 26.17 -9.75
C ALA A 80 -27.23 25.59 -10.74
N ASN A 81 -26.89 25.46 -12.02
CA ASN A 81 -27.73 24.92 -13.08
C ASN A 81 -27.57 23.41 -13.32
N GLN A 82 -26.66 22.69 -12.64
CA GLN A 82 -26.17 21.38 -13.10
C GLN A 82 -26.25 20.25 -12.05
N CYS A 83 -27.32 20.22 -11.25
CA CYS A 83 -27.56 19.07 -10.37
C CYS A 83 -28.07 17.82 -11.12
N ALA A 84 -28.30 17.91 -12.44
CA ALA A 84 -28.84 16.86 -13.29
C ALA A 84 -27.76 16.16 -14.14
N PHE A 85 -27.91 14.84 -14.32
CA PHE A 85 -26.99 13.97 -15.09
C PHE A 85 -26.83 14.33 -16.58
N ASN A 86 -27.69 15.21 -17.12
CA ASN A 86 -27.78 15.47 -18.55
C ASN A 86 -26.87 16.61 -19.02
N ASP A 87 -26.47 17.52 -18.14
CA ASP A 87 -25.80 18.79 -18.50
C ASP A 87 -24.28 18.72 -18.33
N VAL A 88 -23.63 17.85 -19.10
CA VAL A 88 -22.16 17.77 -19.19
C VAL A 88 -21.71 18.39 -20.52
N ASN A 89 -21.03 19.54 -20.45
CA ASN A 89 -20.48 20.23 -21.62
C ASN A 89 -18.93 20.32 -21.57
N TYR A 90 -18.33 20.55 -22.74
CA TYR A 90 -16.87 20.58 -22.93
C TYR A 90 -16.20 21.68 -22.09
N GLN A 91 -16.70 22.91 -22.18
CA GLN A 91 -16.10 24.10 -21.53
C GLN A 91 -16.02 23.95 -20.01
N LEU A 92 -17.04 23.34 -19.40
CA LEU A 92 -17.08 23.08 -17.97
C LEU A 92 -16.00 22.08 -17.54
N ILE A 93 -15.91 20.92 -18.20
CA ILE A 93 -14.91 19.93 -17.81
C ILE A 93 -13.51 20.49 -18.07
N GLN A 94 -13.32 21.26 -19.14
CA GLN A 94 -12.05 21.91 -19.43
C GLN A 94 -11.66 22.92 -18.34
N SER A 95 -12.59 23.73 -17.84
CA SER A 95 -12.30 24.65 -16.73
C SER A 95 -11.98 23.88 -15.44
N GLU A 96 -12.75 22.83 -15.12
CA GLU A 96 -12.46 21.98 -13.96
C GLU A 96 -11.10 21.27 -14.08
N ILE A 97 -10.72 20.79 -15.27
CA ILE A 97 -9.39 20.21 -15.51
C ILE A 97 -8.30 21.24 -15.34
N SER A 98 -8.47 22.45 -15.89
CA SER A 98 -7.49 23.52 -15.76
C SER A 98 -7.27 23.88 -14.28
N GLU A 99 -8.35 23.94 -13.50
CA GLU A 99 -8.26 24.11 -12.04
C GLU A 99 -7.57 22.92 -11.37
N LEU A 100 -7.91 21.68 -11.73
CA LEU A 100 -7.27 20.47 -11.18
C LEU A 100 -5.77 20.42 -11.49
N GLU A 101 -5.36 20.76 -12.71
CA GLU A 101 -3.97 20.79 -13.13
C GLU A 101 -3.13 21.79 -12.33
N LYS A 102 -3.69 22.97 -11.97
CA LYS A 102 -3.00 23.94 -11.11
C LYS A 102 -2.55 23.34 -9.77
N TYR A 103 -3.33 22.42 -9.19
CA TYR A 103 -2.94 21.73 -7.94
C TYR A 103 -1.71 20.85 -8.13
N TYR A 104 -1.43 20.44 -9.37
CA TYR A 104 -0.33 19.55 -9.69
C TYR A 104 0.85 20.24 -10.41
N GLN A 105 0.83 21.57 -10.53
CA GLN A 105 1.95 22.32 -11.11
C GLN A 105 3.13 22.42 -10.12
N THR A 106 4.32 22.00 -10.56
CA THR A 106 5.54 22.04 -9.74
C THR A 106 6.74 22.73 -10.37
N GLY A 107 6.58 23.30 -11.58
CA GLY A 107 7.71 23.86 -12.32
C GLY A 107 8.74 22.82 -12.79
N SER A 108 8.54 21.54 -12.48
CA SER A 108 9.35 20.43 -12.99
C SER A 108 8.80 19.97 -14.33
N THR A 109 9.64 19.97 -15.36
CA THR A 109 9.32 19.37 -16.66
C THR A 109 9.70 17.88 -16.66
N LEU A 110 8.87 17.05 -17.28
CA LEU A 110 9.17 15.64 -17.49
C LEU A 110 9.74 15.48 -18.90
N GLU A 111 11.02 15.13 -19.00
CA GLU A 111 11.69 14.96 -20.29
C GLU A 111 11.30 13.63 -20.96
N GLY A 112 11.33 13.61 -22.29
CA GLY A 112 11.06 12.43 -23.10
C GLY A 112 10.00 12.66 -24.16
N LYS A 113 9.69 11.61 -24.93
CA LYS A 113 8.67 11.65 -25.97
C LYS A 113 7.66 10.51 -25.83
N PHE A 114 6.39 10.81 -26.09
CA PHE A 114 5.30 9.85 -26.14
C PHE A 114 4.71 9.84 -27.56
N TYR A 115 5.10 8.86 -28.38
CA TYR A 115 4.68 8.75 -29.79
C TYR A 115 4.78 10.09 -30.56
N GLY A 116 5.96 10.72 -30.50
CA GLY A 116 6.22 12.02 -31.15
C GLY A 116 5.89 13.26 -30.30
N LEU A 117 4.99 13.15 -29.31
CA LEU A 117 4.66 14.25 -28.38
C LEU A 117 5.79 14.48 -27.38
N ASP A 118 6.25 15.72 -27.25
CA ASP A 118 7.26 16.11 -26.28
C ASP A 118 6.63 16.30 -24.89
N LEU A 119 7.01 15.44 -23.94
CA LEU A 119 6.44 15.44 -22.59
C LEU A 119 6.82 16.69 -21.80
N SER A 120 7.92 17.36 -22.17
CA SER A 120 8.36 18.59 -21.49
C SER A 120 7.43 19.78 -21.73
N LYS A 121 6.59 19.70 -22.76
CA LYS A 121 5.62 20.73 -23.15
C LYS A 121 4.25 20.59 -22.47
N LEU A 122 4.03 19.49 -21.74
CA LEU A 122 2.76 19.21 -21.06
C LEU A 122 2.84 19.62 -19.58
N PRO A 123 1.69 19.88 -18.93
CA PRO A 123 1.61 19.93 -17.48
C PRO A 123 2.20 18.65 -16.86
N SER A 124 2.99 18.78 -15.78
CA SER A 124 3.76 17.65 -15.19
C SER A 124 2.89 16.42 -14.92
N ILE A 125 1.66 16.62 -14.43
CA ILE A 125 0.73 15.52 -14.14
C ILE A 125 0.18 14.87 -15.41
N GLY A 126 -0.01 15.64 -16.48
CA GLY A 126 -0.40 15.11 -17.79
C GLY A 126 0.73 14.31 -18.45
N ALA A 127 1.95 14.82 -18.37
CA ALA A 127 3.15 14.10 -18.83
C ALA A 127 3.33 12.79 -18.05
N GLN A 128 3.11 12.82 -16.74
CA GLN A 128 3.15 11.64 -15.89
C GLN A 128 2.13 10.57 -16.32
N LEU A 129 0.88 10.95 -16.59
CA LEU A 129 -0.13 10.01 -17.07
C LEU A 129 0.36 9.26 -18.32
N LEU A 130 0.89 9.99 -19.30
CA LEU A 130 1.34 9.38 -20.55
C LEU A 130 2.57 8.47 -20.34
N ALA A 131 3.47 8.86 -19.44
CA ALA A 131 4.67 8.09 -19.12
C ALA A 131 4.34 6.81 -18.33
N ASP A 132 3.54 6.91 -17.28
CA ASP A 132 3.23 5.82 -16.35
C ASP A 132 2.30 4.77 -16.99
N TYR A 133 1.43 5.19 -17.91
CA TYR A 133 0.37 4.35 -18.48
C TYR A 133 0.51 4.10 -19.98
N LYS A 134 1.71 4.24 -20.55
CA LYS A 134 1.95 3.99 -21.98
C LYS A 134 1.38 2.67 -22.49
N ASP A 135 1.55 1.59 -21.73
CA ASP A 135 1.09 0.24 -22.11
C ASP A 135 -0.45 0.08 -22.04
N LEU A 136 -1.17 1.09 -21.52
CA LEU A 136 -2.64 1.12 -21.42
C LEU A 136 -3.28 2.10 -22.41
N ILE A 137 -2.50 2.72 -23.29
CA ILE A 137 -2.94 3.77 -24.21
C ILE A 137 -2.70 3.31 -25.65
N GLY A 138 -3.79 3.12 -26.41
CA GLY A 138 -3.76 2.78 -27.83
C GLY A 138 -3.84 1.30 -28.13
N ASP A 139 -3.98 0.99 -29.43
CA ASP A 139 -3.96 -0.35 -29.98
C ASP A 139 -2.56 -0.97 -29.84
N GLN A 140 -2.48 -2.04 -29.07
CA GLN A 140 -1.22 -2.72 -28.77
C GLN A 140 -0.70 -3.56 -29.95
N VAL A 141 -1.54 -3.83 -30.96
CA VAL A 141 -1.11 -4.50 -32.21
C VAL A 141 -0.41 -3.51 -33.14
N SER A 142 -0.82 -2.23 -33.12
CA SER A 142 -0.42 -1.20 -34.08
C SER A 142 0.37 -0.05 -33.43
N THR A 143 1.11 -0.32 -32.36
CA THR A 143 1.80 0.72 -31.54
C THR A 143 2.78 1.60 -32.33
N SER A 144 3.32 1.12 -33.46
CA SER A 144 4.24 1.89 -34.31
C SER A 144 3.57 2.96 -35.19
N GLY A 145 2.23 3.02 -35.23
CA GLY A 145 1.49 3.90 -36.14
C GLY A 145 1.00 5.23 -35.55
N TYR A 146 1.16 5.46 -34.24
CA TYR A 146 0.67 6.69 -33.60
C TYR A 146 1.66 7.84 -33.73
N ASP A 147 1.15 9.01 -34.14
CA ASP A 147 1.86 10.28 -34.07
C ASP A 147 0.99 11.34 -33.38
N PHE A 148 1.43 11.75 -32.19
CA PHE A 148 0.81 12.77 -31.36
C PHE A 148 1.62 14.07 -31.33
N SER A 149 2.60 14.26 -32.22
CA SER A 149 3.41 15.48 -32.31
C SER A 149 2.60 16.77 -32.45
N GLN A 150 1.39 16.70 -33.02
CA GLN A 150 0.46 17.81 -33.20
C GLN A 150 -0.45 18.08 -31.99
N CYS A 151 -0.42 17.25 -30.95
CA CYS A 151 -1.21 17.49 -29.75
C CYS A 151 -0.50 18.47 -28.81
N SER A 152 -1.26 19.39 -28.22
CA SER A 152 -0.77 20.36 -27.24
C SER A 152 -1.04 19.95 -25.80
N ASP A 153 -1.95 19.01 -25.58
CA ASP A 153 -2.39 18.57 -24.26
C ASP A 153 -2.74 17.06 -24.24
N VAL A 154 -2.98 16.52 -23.05
CA VAL A 154 -3.39 15.12 -22.86
C VAL A 154 -4.78 14.84 -23.46
N PRO A 155 -5.82 15.67 -23.24
CA PRO A 155 -7.13 15.45 -23.86
C PRO A 155 -7.08 15.29 -25.38
N CYS A 156 -6.23 16.02 -26.11
CA CYS A 156 -6.03 15.84 -27.55
C CYS A 156 -5.60 14.41 -27.91
N VAL A 157 -4.62 13.86 -27.19
CA VAL A 157 -4.12 12.49 -27.39
C VAL A 157 -5.27 11.49 -27.22
N LEU A 158 -6.00 11.63 -26.11
CA LEU A 158 -7.08 10.71 -25.77
C LEU A 158 -8.25 10.81 -26.75
N ASN A 159 -8.64 12.01 -27.16
CA ASN A 159 -9.71 12.22 -28.12
C ASN A 159 -9.38 11.64 -29.51
N LYS A 160 -8.11 11.71 -29.95
CA LYS A 160 -7.68 11.04 -31.18
C LYS A 160 -7.88 9.52 -31.13
N LEU A 161 -7.62 8.90 -29.97
CA LEU A 161 -7.83 7.46 -29.79
C LEU A 161 -9.31 7.08 -29.76
N TYR A 162 -10.15 7.89 -29.11
CA TYR A 162 -11.61 7.71 -29.11
C TYR A 162 -12.29 8.07 -30.43
N GLN A 163 -11.58 8.77 -31.34
CA GLN A 163 -12.17 9.36 -32.56
C GLN A 163 -13.38 10.28 -32.24
N ASP A 164 -13.37 10.91 -31.06
CA ASP A 164 -14.46 11.77 -30.58
C ASP A 164 -14.23 13.23 -30.96
N GLN A 165 -14.94 13.69 -31.99
CA GLN A 165 -14.87 15.08 -32.46
C GLN A 165 -15.38 16.11 -31.44
N SER A 166 -16.21 15.70 -30.48
CA SER A 166 -16.72 16.63 -29.45
C SER A 166 -15.67 16.96 -28.37
N GLY A 167 -14.57 16.22 -28.33
CA GLY A 167 -13.50 16.41 -27.37
C GLY A 167 -13.82 15.93 -25.94
N LEU A 168 -15.04 15.46 -25.68
CA LEU A 168 -15.53 15.14 -24.34
C LEU A 168 -14.92 13.85 -23.78
N SER A 169 -14.73 12.82 -24.60
CA SER A 169 -14.25 11.51 -24.13
C SER A 169 -12.85 11.59 -23.54
N GLY A 170 -11.96 12.32 -24.20
CA GLY A 170 -10.61 12.60 -23.72
C GLY A 170 -10.58 13.47 -22.47
N LEU A 171 -11.43 14.51 -22.40
CA LEU A 171 -11.54 15.33 -21.18
C LEU A 171 -12.02 14.51 -19.98
N ILE A 172 -13.09 13.72 -20.12
CA ILE A 172 -13.62 12.91 -19.01
C ILE A 172 -12.60 11.87 -18.53
N THR A 173 -11.91 11.23 -19.47
CA THR A 173 -10.86 10.24 -19.14
C THR A 173 -9.72 10.89 -18.37
N TYR A 174 -9.29 12.08 -18.79
CA TYR A 174 -8.24 12.79 -18.08
C TYR A 174 -8.70 13.34 -16.73
N TYR A 175 -9.93 13.84 -16.63
CA TYR A 175 -10.55 14.24 -15.37
C TYR A 175 -10.58 13.10 -14.34
N TRP A 176 -10.96 11.89 -14.77
CA TRP A 176 -10.93 10.70 -13.92
C TRP A 176 -9.54 10.46 -13.33
N TYR A 177 -8.50 10.55 -14.17
CA TYR A 177 -7.12 10.42 -13.69
C TYR A 177 -6.74 11.51 -12.70
N LEU A 178 -7.05 12.78 -12.98
CA LEU A 178 -6.73 13.89 -12.07
C LEU A 178 -7.44 13.74 -10.71
N LYS A 179 -8.61 13.11 -10.67
CA LYS A 179 -9.38 12.88 -9.43
C LYS A 179 -8.98 11.62 -8.67
N THR A 180 -8.55 10.56 -9.37
CA THR A 180 -8.34 9.24 -8.77
C THR A 180 -6.89 8.75 -8.80
N GLY A 181 -6.06 9.33 -9.66
CA GLY A 181 -4.72 8.82 -9.97
C GLY A 181 -4.72 7.47 -10.69
N SER A 182 -5.88 6.95 -11.09
CA SER A 182 -6.03 5.68 -11.82
C SER A 182 -6.44 5.93 -13.27
N MET A 183 -6.10 5.01 -14.17
CA MET A 183 -6.35 5.18 -15.61
C MET A 183 -7.60 4.44 -16.08
N ILE A 184 -8.46 5.09 -16.87
CA ILE A 184 -9.42 4.35 -17.71
C ILE A 184 -8.63 3.86 -18.93
N SER A 185 -8.40 2.56 -18.99
CA SER A 185 -7.59 1.92 -20.02
C SER A 185 -8.21 2.09 -21.40
N MET A 186 -7.37 2.41 -22.38
CA MET A 186 -7.70 2.49 -23.80
C MET A 186 -6.82 1.52 -24.59
N SER A 187 -6.65 0.31 -24.06
CA SER A 187 -5.84 -0.75 -24.65
C SER A 187 -6.73 -1.95 -24.99
N ASN A 188 -6.46 -2.59 -26.13
CA ASN A 188 -7.09 -3.84 -26.55
C ASN A 188 -6.41 -5.09 -25.97
N TYR A 189 -5.52 -4.92 -24.98
CA TYR A 189 -4.99 -6.00 -24.17
C TYR A 189 -5.58 -5.91 -22.76
N LEU A 190 -6.35 -6.92 -22.38
CA LEU A 190 -6.93 -7.03 -21.04
C LEU A 190 -5.99 -7.77 -20.09
N PRO A 191 -5.86 -7.32 -18.83
CA PRO A 191 -5.01 -7.98 -17.86
C PRO A 191 -5.50 -9.40 -17.57
N GLU A 192 -4.56 -10.35 -17.50
CA GLU A 192 -4.80 -11.77 -17.23
C GLU A 192 -5.66 -12.51 -18.27
N GLN A 193 -5.82 -11.95 -19.48
CA GLN A 193 -6.50 -12.64 -20.57
C GLN A 193 -5.80 -13.97 -20.96
N GLU A 194 -6.58 -15.00 -21.28
CA GLU A 194 -6.12 -16.36 -21.61
C GLU A 194 -5.18 -16.36 -22.84
N ASN A 195 -5.52 -15.54 -23.84
CA ASN A 195 -4.72 -15.41 -25.06
C ASN A 195 -3.71 -14.26 -24.92
N SER A 196 -2.42 -14.51 -25.15
CA SER A 196 -1.41 -13.44 -25.04
C SER A 196 -1.49 -12.36 -26.14
N HIS A 197 -2.31 -12.54 -27.18
CA HIS A 197 -2.39 -11.61 -28.31
C HIS A 197 -3.44 -10.51 -28.09
N PRO A 198 -3.09 -9.21 -28.21
CA PRO A 198 -4.06 -8.12 -28.10
C PRO A 198 -5.16 -8.21 -29.17
N GLY A 199 -6.36 -7.76 -28.83
CA GLY A 199 -7.55 -7.83 -29.70
C GLY A 199 -8.27 -9.17 -29.69
N THR A 200 -7.63 -10.26 -29.23
CA THR A 200 -8.30 -11.56 -29.02
C THR A 200 -8.63 -11.76 -27.54
N TYR A 201 -9.91 -11.93 -27.20
CA TYR A 201 -10.39 -12.11 -25.83
C TYR A 201 -11.59 -13.07 -25.79
N ASP A 202 -11.72 -13.91 -24.75
CA ASP A 202 -12.74 -14.97 -24.64
C ASP A 202 -12.83 -15.82 -25.92
N LYS A 203 -11.66 -16.12 -26.51
CA LYS A 203 -11.47 -16.88 -27.76
C LYS A 203 -12.13 -16.26 -29.01
N LYS A 204 -12.49 -14.97 -28.95
CA LYS A 204 -13.07 -14.20 -30.06
C LYS A 204 -12.17 -13.03 -30.43
N GLN A 205 -12.23 -12.63 -31.69
CA GLN A 205 -11.55 -11.42 -32.17
C GLN A 205 -12.48 -10.22 -32.02
N PHE A 206 -11.95 -9.13 -31.47
CA PHE A 206 -12.65 -7.85 -31.30
C PHE A 206 -11.87 -6.72 -31.94
N SER A 207 -12.58 -5.67 -32.35
CA SER A 207 -11.97 -4.44 -32.82
C SER A 207 -11.43 -3.63 -31.65
N TYR A 208 -10.48 -2.71 -31.90
CA TYR A 208 -9.96 -1.81 -30.86
C TYR A 208 -11.08 -1.01 -30.17
N GLN A 209 -12.08 -0.56 -30.93
CA GLN A 209 -13.20 0.23 -30.42
C GLN A 209 -14.06 -0.52 -29.40
N ASP A 210 -14.13 -1.85 -29.47
CA ASP A 210 -14.89 -2.66 -28.52
C ASP A 210 -14.33 -2.60 -27.08
N TYR A 211 -13.05 -2.24 -26.93
CA TYR A 211 -12.36 -2.08 -25.65
C TYR A 211 -12.45 -0.65 -25.10
N LEU A 212 -13.10 0.28 -25.80
CA LEU A 212 -13.23 1.68 -25.38
C LEU A 212 -14.62 1.94 -24.77
N PHE A 213 -14.66 2.64 -23.63
CA PHE A 213 -15.92 3.14 -23.07
C PHE A 213 -16.52 4.21 -23.98
N ASP A 214 -17.81 4.10 -24.26
CA ASP A 214 -18.48 5.12 -25.06
C ASP A 214 -18.72 6.41 -24.24
N ARG A 215 -19.14 7.47 -24.91
CA ARG A 215 -19.36 8.77 -24.29
C ARG A 215 -20.38 8.76 -23.14
N GLN A 216 -21.44 7.94 -23.23
CA GLN A 216 -22.45 7.86 -22.18
C GLN A 216 -21.93 7.07 -20.97
N GLU A 217 -21.16 6.02 -21.22
CA GLU A 217 -20.45 5.29 -20.17
C GLU A 217 -19.44 6.20 -19.45
N LEU A 218 -18.64 6.97 -20.20
CA LEU A 218 -17.68 7.94 -19.66
C LEU A 218 -18.36 9.00 -18.79
N LYS A 219 -19.52 9.53 -19.17
CA LYS A 219 -20.28 10.47 -18.31
C LYS A 219 -20.55 9.89 -16.92
N LYS A 220 -20.81 8.59 -16.80
CA LYS A 220 -20.98 7.94 -15.49
C LYS A 220 -19.69 7.98 -14.66
N PHE A 221 -18.52 7.79 -15.28
CA PHE A 221 -17.23 7.95 -14.59
C PHE A 221 -17.02 9.36 -14.05
N TYR A 222 -17.38 10.40 -14.83
CA TYR A 222 -17.29 11.79 -14.38
C TYR A 222 -18.11 12.05 -13.10
N PHE A 223 -19.39 11.63 -13.08
CA PHE A 223 -20.23 11.79 -11.89
C PHE A 223 -19.80 10.90 -10.72
N LEU A 224 -19.27 9.71 -11.00
CA LEU A 224 -18.71 8.85 -9.95
C LEU A 224 -17.48 9.51 -9.30
N ALA A 225 -16.53 10.02 -10.09
CA ALA A 225 -15.34 10.70 -9.57
C ALA A 225 -15.69 11.94 -8.72
N LYS A 226 -16.82 12.60 -8.99
CA LYS A 226 -17.34 13.71 -8.16
C LYS A 226 -17.97 13.25 -6.84
N SER A 227 -18.53 12.05 -6.81
CA SER A 227 -19.28 11.54 -5.65
C SER A 227 -18.43 10.70 -4.69
N LEU A 228 -17.29 10.16 -5.13
CA LEU A 228 -16.38 9.39 -4.28
C LEU A 228 -15.60 10.28 -3.28
N PRO A 229 -15.47 9.87 -2.00
CA PRO A 229 -14.57 10.52 -1.05
C PRO A 229 -13.10 10.18 -1.33
N GLU A 230 -12.17 10.92 -0.72
CA GLU A 230 -10.72 10.78 -0.94
C GLU A 230 -10.20 9.34 -0.74
N LYS A 231 -10.66 8.63 0.31
CA LYS A 231 -10.29 7.23 0.57
C LYS A 231 -10.68 6.28 -0.57
N LEU A 232 -11.64 6.67 -1.42
CA LEU A 232 -12.09 5.90 -2.57
C LEU A 232 -11.60 6.44 -3.91
N THR A 233 -10.95 7.61 -3.95
CA THR A 233 -10.41 8.17 -5.20
C THR A 233 -8.91 7.93 -5.31
N PHE A 234 -8.09 8.28 -4.31
CA PHE A 234 -6.63 8.16 -4.40
C PHE A 234 -6.14 6.85 -3.76
N ILE A 235 -6.47 5.72 -4.39
CA ILE A 235 -6.08 4.40 -3.89
C ILE A 235 -4.83 3.94 -4.62
N PRO A 236 -3.65 3.93 -3.97
CA PRO A 236 -2.42 3.61 -4.68
C PRO A 236 -2.39 2.19 -5.27
N LEU A 237 -3.12 1.25 -4.65
CA LEU A 237 -3.22 -0.13 -5.14
C LEU A 237 -4.06 -0.26 -6.41
N MET A 238 -4.90 0.73 -6.72
CA MET A 238 -5.75 0.74 -7.91
C MET A 238 -5.01 1.47 -9.04
N LYS A 239 -4.82 0.78 -10.17
CA LYS A 239 -4.03 1.25 -11.31
C LYS A 239 -4.91 1.64 -12.49
N SER A 240 -5.87 0.78 -12.85
CA SER A 240 -6.66 1.00 -14.06
C SER A 240 -8.03 0.31 -14.08
N ILE A 241 -8.91 0.81 -14.94
CA ILE A 241 -10.23 0.23 -15.24
C ILE A 241 -10.28 -0.10 -16.72
N HIS A 242 -10.67 -1.32 -17.05
CA HIS A 242 -10.70 -1.84 -18.42
C HIS A 242 -12.12 -2.22 -18.81
N LYS A 243 -12.51 -1.89 -20.05
CA LYS A 243 -13.77 -2.36 -20.63
C LYS A 243 -13.59 -3.75 -21.22
N VAL A 244 -14.51 -4.64 -20.87
CA VAL A 244 -14.63 -5.95 -21.52
C VAL A 244 -15.61 -5.82 -22.69
N PRO A 245 -15.25 -6.31 -23.90
CA PRO A 245 -16.13 -6.27 -25.07
C PRO A 245 -17.53 -6.86 -24.79
N VAL A 246 -18.57 -6.24 -25.36
CA VAL A 246 -19.99 -6.51 -25.05
C VAL A 246 -20.41 -7.98 -25.21
N ASN A 247 -19.78 -8.71 -26.14
CA ASN A 247 -20.12 -10.10 -26.45
C ASN A 247 -19.12 -11.11 -25.85
N ALA A 248 -18.31 -10.68 -24.89
CA ALA A 248 -17.34 -11.49 -24.16
C ALA A 248 -17.70 -11.54 -22.68
N ARG A 249 -17.37 -12.64 -22.01
CA ARG A 249 -17.44 -12.73 -20.54
C ARG A 249 -16.11 -12.34 -19.91
N ILE A 250 -16.13 -11.99 -18.62
CA ILE A 250 -14.89 -11.91 -17.84
C ILE A 250 -14.34 -13.33 -17.68
N GLU A 251 -13.17 -13.63 -18.28
CA GLU A 251 -12.62 -15.00 -18.31
C GLU A 251 -12.37 -15.56 -16.90
N GLN A 252 -12.00 -14.70 -15.95
CA GLN A 252 -11.75 -15.06 -14.56
C GLN A 252 -13.04 -15.13 -13.72
N ALA A 253 -14.17 -14.63 -14.22
CA ALA A 253 -15.43 -14.50 -13.48
C ALA A 253 -16.65 -14.47 -14.43
N SER A 254 -16.99 -15.60 -15.04
CA SER A 254 -17.94 -15.70 -16.16
C SER A 254 -19.34 -15.14 -15.93
N ASN A 255 -19.77 -14.95 -14.67
CA ASN A 255 -21.11 -14.50 -14.29
C ASN A 255 -21.09 -13.15 -13.55
N GLN A 256 -19.99 -12.41 -13.59
CA GLN A 256 -19.87 -11.11 -12.93
C GLN A 256 -19.76 -9.99 -13.96
N CYS A 257 -20.46 -8.89 -13.73
CA CYS A 257 -20.33 -7.73 -14.59
C CYS A 257 -19.13 -6.83 -14.25
N ALA A 258 -18.50 -7.01 -13.09
CA ALA A 258 -17.27 -6.32 -12.71
C ALA A 258 -16.38 -7.25 -11.88
N PHE A 259 -15.07 -7.14 -12.03
CA PHE A 259 -14.10 -7.96 -11.31
C PHE A 259 -12.79 -7.21 -11.05
N SER A 260 -12.36 -7.15 -9.79
CA SER A 260 -11.07 -6.57 -9.39
C SER A 260 -9.97 -7.63 -9.35
N LEU A 261 -8.87 -7.34 -10.02
CA LEU A 261 -7.68 -8.18 -10.05
C LEU A 261 -6.73 -7.85 -8.90
N PRO A 262 -5.92 -8.81 -8.42
CA PRO A 262 -4.98 -8.56 -7.33
C PRO A 262 -3.98 -7.43 -7.62
N LYS A 263 -3.66 -7.18 -8.90
CA LYS A 263 -2.61 -6.28 -9.38
C LYS A 263 -3.03 -4.83 -9.61
N GLY A 264 -4.28 -4.47 -9.28
CA GLY A 264 -4.75 -3.09 -9.37
C GLY A 264 -5.71 -2.78 -10.52
N GLN A 265 -6.11 -3.76 -11.30
CA GLN A 265 -6.99 -3.56 -12.46
C GLN A 265 -8.44 -3.94 -12.14
N ILE A 266 -9.40 -3.18 -12.66
CA ILE A 266 -10.82 -3.54 -12.61
C ILE A 266 -11.26 -3.86 -14.03
N LEU A 267 -11.80 -5.07 -14.24
CA LEU A 267 -12.47 -5.46 -15.48
C LEU A 267 -13.95 -5.12 -15.35
N LEU A 268 -14.49 -4.39 -16.32
CA LEU A 268 -15.88 -3.95 -16.33
C LEU A 268 -16.57 -4.41 -17.62
N HIS A 269 -17.58 -5.27 -17.47
CA HIS A 269 -18.45 -5.71 -18.54
C HIS A 269 -19.61 -4.74 -18.76
N ASN A 270 -20.19 -4.78 -19.97
CA ASN A 270 -21.28 -3.92 -20.39
C ASN A 270 -22.53 -4.02 -19.50
N ASP A 271 -22.77 -5.17 -18.87
CA ASP A 271 -23.93 -5.35 -17.97
C ASP A 271 -23.87 -4.47 -16.73
N CYS A 272 -22.66 -4.03 -16.33
CA CYS A 272 -22.46 -3.10 -15.22
C CYS A 272 -22.59 -1.63 -15.68
N THR A 273 -22.39 -1.34 -16.98
CA THR A 273 -22.48 0.01 -17.54
C THR A 273 -23.86 0.30 -18.11
N LYS A 274 -24.67 -0.71 -18.44
CA LYS A 274 -26.08 -0.57 -18.86
C LYS A 274 -27.03 -0.33 -17.68
N GLY A 275 -28.14 0.37 -17.94
CA GLY A 275 -29.18 0.65 -16.96
C GLY A 275 -28.93 1.89 -16.10
N GLU A 276 -29.60 1.95 -14.93
CA GLU A 276 -29.54 3.09 -14.01
C GLU A 276 -28.12 3.40 -13.53
N SER A 277 -27.75 4.68 -13.48
CA SER A 277 -26.43 5.13 -13.01
C SER A 277 -26.10 4.63 -11.60
N LYS A 278 -27.12 4.46 -10.75
CA LYS A 278 -26.98 3.91 -9.40
C LYS A 278 -26.33 2.52 -9.40
N ASN A 279 -26.73 1.63 -10.30
CA ASN A 279 -26.19 0.26 -10.37
C ASN A 279 -24.72 0.25 -10.80
N PHE A 280 -24.36 1.12 -11.75
CA PHE A 280 -22.97 1.33 -12.15
C PHE A 280 -22.14 1.87 -10.98
N PHE A 281 -22.62 2.88 -10.26
CA PHE A 281 -21.92 3.46 -9.10
C PHE A 281 -21.68 2.44 -8.00
N ILE A 282 -22.71 1.67 -7.63
CA ILE A 282 -22.59 0.61 -6.62
C ILE A 282 -21.57 -0.43 -7.08
N SER A 283 -21.66 -0.90 -8.34
CA SER A 283 -20.81 -1.96 -8.84
C SER A 283 -19.34 -1.57 -8.92
N LEU A 284 -19.06 -0.39 -9.49
CA LEU A 284 -17.67 0.08 -9.61
C LEU A 284 -17.10 0.46 -8.24
N THR A 285 -17.88 1.13 -7.37
CA THR A 285 -17.42 1.48 -6.01
C THR A 285 -17.13 0.24 -5.17
N ARG A 286 -17.90 -0.86 -5.37
CA ARG A 286 -17.61 -2.14 -4.71
C ARG A 286 -16.22 -2.66 -5.11
N GLU A 287 -15.88 -2.65 -6.40
CA GLU A 287 -14.56 -3.10 -6.85
C GLU A 287 -13.43 -2.17 -6.37
N ILE A 288 -13.66 -0.86 -6.36
CA ILE A 288 -12.76 0.14 -5.76
C ILE A 288 -12.55 -0.14 -4.27
N ALA A 289 -13.61 -0.41 -3.51
CA ALA A 289 -13.56 -0.66 -2.07
C ALA A 289 -12.74 -1.90 -1.69
N LYS A 290 -12.63 -2.91 -2.57
CA LYS A 290 -11.74 -4.07 -2.34
C LYS A 290 -10.26 -3.68 -2.32
N TYR A 291 -9.87 -2.61 -3.01
CA TYR A 291 -8.52 -2.05 -2.91
C TYR A 291 -8.35 -1.22 -1.63
N VAL A 292 -9.37 -0.46 -1.23
CA VAL A 292 -9.39 0.24 0.06
C VAL A 292 -9.24 -0.73 1.22
N ASP A 293 -9.98 -1.83 1.20
CA ASP A 293 -9.90 -2.89 2.22
C ASP A 293 -8.46 -3.37 2.46
N ARG A 294 -7.71 -3.60 1.37
CA ARG A 294 -6.30 -3.99 1.43
C ARG A 294 -5.40 -2.86 1.89
N GLN A 295 -5.58 -1.65 1.34
CA GLN A 295 -4.78 -0.47 1.67
C GLN A 295 -4.87 -0.13 3.17
N GLU A 296 -6.09 -0.08 3.70
CA GLU A 296 -6.36 0.20 5.12
C GLU A 296 -5.98 -1.00 6.00
N GLY A 297 -6.04 -2.23 5.49
CA GLY A 297 -5.49 -3.38 6.21
C GLY A 297 -3.99 -3.28 6.42
N PHE A 298 -3.25 -2.88 5.38
CA PHE A 298 -1.80 -2.71 5.45
C PHE A 298 -1.39 -1.61 6.44
N SER A 299 -2.13 -0.49 6.50
CA SER A 299 -1.85 0.56 7.49
C SER A 299 -2.07 0.10 8.94
N LEU A 300 -2.92 -0.92 9.15
CA LEU A 300 -3.18 -1.57 10.43
C LEU A 300 -2.27 -2.79 10.71
N GLY A 301 -1.28 -3.05 9.86
CA GLY A 301 -0.38 -4.21 9.98
C GLY A 301 -1.02 -5.56 9.62
N GLY A 302 -2.20 -5.56 9.00
CA GLY A 302 -2.91 -6.74 8.49
C GLY A 302 -2.88 -6.85 6.96
N SER A 303 -3.48 -7.91 6.41
CA SER A 303 -3.61 -8.09 4.95
C SER A 303 -4.79 -7.33 4.35
N SER A 304 -5.87 -7.15 5.13
CA SER A 304 -7.03 -6.33 4.79
C SER A 304 -7.85 -6.05 6.06
N VAL A 305 -8.70 -5.02 6.04
CA VAL A 305 -9.63 -4.74 7.16
C VAL A 305 -10.62 -5.89 7.34
N SER A 306 -11.15 -6.42 6.25
CA SER A 306 -12.15 -7.49 6.24
C SER A 306 -11.64 -8.82 6.83
N HIS A 307 -10.31 -9.00 6.92
CA HIS A 307 -9.68 -10.14 7.58
C HIS A 307 -9.18 -9.82 9.00
N SER A 308 -9.35 -8.60 9.47
CA SER A 308 -9.02 -8.24 10.85
C SER A 308 -9.92 -8.96 11.84
N LYS A 309 -9.39 -9.27 13.02
CA LYS A 309 -10.17 -9.92 14.09
C LYS A 309 -11.43 -9.12 14.43
N TYR A 310 -11.29 -7.81 14.59
CA TYR A 310 -12.43 -6.93 14.86
C TYR A 310 -13.52 -7.04 13.80
N TRP A 311 -13.15 -6.94 12.52
CA TRP A 311 -14.13 -7.03 11.44
C TRP A 311 -14.83 -8.39 11.45
N LEU A 312 -14.07 -9.49 11.49
CA LEU A 312 -14.61 -10.85 11.47
C LEU A 312 -15.55 -11.12 12.65
N ASP A 313 -15.24 -10.60 13.85
CA ASP A 313 -16.08 -10.75 15.04
C ASP A 313 -17.41 -9.99 14.88
N VAL A 314 -17.38 -8.71 14.47
CA VAL A 314 -18.58 -7.87 14.31
C VAL A 314 -19.44 -8.32 13.12
N SER A 315 -18.81 -8.76 12.04
CA SER A 315 -19.48 -9.27 10.83
C SER A 315 -19.82 -10.76 10.90
N GLN A 316 -19.47 -11.42 12.02
CA GLN A 316 -19.71 -12.83 12.34
C GLN A 316 -19.21 -13.82 11.28
N TRP A 317 -18.14 -13.48 10.55
CA TRP A 317 -17.49 -14.36 9.59
C TRP A 317 -16.46 -15.26 10.26
N ARG A 318 -16.46 -16.54 9.89
CA ARG A 318 -15.45 -17.51 10.29
C ARG A 318 -15.04 -18.40 9.13
N LYS A 319 -13.78 -18.82 9.13
CA LYS A 319 -13.22 -19.71 8.12
C LYS A 319 -13.41 -21.16 8.55
N ARG A 320 -14.20 -21.94 7.81
CA ARG A 320 -14.35 -23.38 8.01
C ARG A 320 -13.37 -24.10 7.08
N SER A 321 -12.43 -24.82 7.67
CA SER A 321 -11.47 -25.64 6.93
C SER A 321 -11.91 -27.10 6.97
N LEU A 322 -12.06 -27.71 5.79
CA LEU A 322 -12.36 -29.12 5.61
C LEU A 322 -11.15 -29.77 4.94
N PHE A 323 -10.53 -30.73 5.62
CA PHE A 323 -9.49 -31.53 5.01
C PHE A 323 -10.12 -32.58 4.11
N ASN A 324 -9.80 -32.55 2.81
CA ASN A 324 -10.21 -33.58 1.87
C ASN A 324 -9.14 -34.69 1.86
N PRO A 325 -9.43 -35.88 2.42
CA PRO A 325 -8.44 -36.96 2.53
C PRO A 325 -8.03 -37.55 1.17
N TYR A 326 -8.87 -37.43 0.14
CA TYR A 326 -8.59 -37.95 -1.21
C TYR A 326 -7.65 -37.05 -1.99
N SER A 327 -7.88 -35.73 -1.96
CA SER A 327 -6.99 -34.77 -2.62
C SER A 327 -5.79 -34.37 -1.77
N LYS A 328 -5.77 -34.77 -0.49
CA LYS A 328 -4.82 -34.32 0.55
C LYS A 328 -4.72 -32.79 0.66
N LYS A 329 -5.80 -32.08 0.33
CA LYS A 329 -5.88 -30.62 0.39
C LYS A 329 -6.89 -30.18 1.42
N THR A 330 -6.54 -29.14 2.17
CA THR A 330 -7.49 -28.44 3.03
C THR A 330 -8.23 -27.40 2.20
N GLU A 331 -9.52 -27.62 2.00
CA GLU A 331 -10.40 -26.64 1.38
C GLU A 331 -10.99 -25.77 2.48
N SER A 332 -10.86 -24.46 2.33
CA SER A 332 -11.40 -23.51 3.30
C SER A 332 -12.52 -22.69 2.69
N LYS A 333 -13.66 -22.59 3.39
CA LYS A 333 -14.80 -21.78 2.99
C LYS A 333 -15.15 -20.77 4.08
N TRP A 334 -15.50 -19.56 3.67
CA TRP A 334 -16.08 -18.57 4.57
C TRP A 334 -17.55 -18.93 4.88
N ILE A 335 -17.89 -18.90 6.16
CA ILE A 335 -19.27 -19.01 6.64
C ILE A 335 -19.54 -17.83 7.57
N SER A 336 -20.76 -17.32 7.57
CA SER A 336 -21.19 -16.30 8.50
C SER A 336 -22.38 -16.78 9.31
N ASN A 337 -22.50 -16.29 10.54
CA ASN A 337 -23.66 -16.53 11.40
C ASN A 337 -24.76 -15.47 11.23
N LEU A 338 -24.55 -14.44 10.40
CA LEU A 338 -25.57 -13.45 10.06
C LEU A 338 -26.73 -14.08 9.28
N THR A 339 -27.94 -13.57 9.47
CA THR A 339 -29.13 -14.03 8.74
C THR A 339 -29.13 -13.46 7.31
N ASN A 340 -29.92 -14.05 6.40
CA ASN A 340 -30.00 -13.57 5.02
C ASN A 340 -30.49 -12.12 4.91
N ASN A 341 -31.22 -11.62 5.91
CA ASN A 341 -31.72 -10.24 5.95
C ASN A 341 -30.65 -9.23 6.39
N ASP A 342 -29.54 -9.70 6.96
CA ASP A 342 -28.42 -8.89 7.45
C ASP A 342 -27.38 -8.57 6.35
N TYR A 343 -27.74 -8.83 5.09
CA TYR A 343 -26.91 -8.60 3.91
C TYR A 343 -27.60 -7.65 2.94
N VAL A 344 -26.86 -6.64 2.48
CA VAL A 344 -27.40 -5.64 1.54
C VAL A 344 -27.77 -6.25 0.19
N ASP A 345 -26.98 -7.20 -0.29
CA ASP A 345 -27.14 -7.87 -1.58
C ASP A 345 -26.60 -9.31 -1.56
N GLU A 346 -26.84 -10.08 -2.63
CA GLU A 346 -26.36 -11.46 -2.72
C GLU A 346 -24.83 -11.58 -2.72
N LYS A 347 -24.12 -10.61 -3.32
CA LYS A 347 -22.66 -10.63 -3.37
C LYS A 347 -22.03 -10.52 -1.99
N SER A 348 -22.60 -9.69 -1.12
CA SER A 348 -22.14 -9.49 0.25
C SER A 348 -22.20 -10.76 1.11
N ARG A 349 -22.93 -11.79 0.67
CA ARG A 349 -23.03 -13.11 1.32
C ARG A 349 -21.92 -14.08 0.94
N LEU A 350 -21.03 -13.71 0.02
CA LEU A 350 -20.02 -14.63 -0.51
C LEU A 350 -18.78 -14.72 0.39
N SER A 351 -18.37 -13.61 0.99
CA SER A 351 -17.16 -13.53 1.80
C SER A 351 -17.10 -12.22 2.61
N PRO A 352 -16.24 -12.13 3.65
CA PRO A 352 -16.06 -10.89 4.41
C PRO A 352 -15.60 -9.70 3.55
N ILE A 353 -14.78 -9.95 2.52
CA ILE A 353 -14.31 -8.89 1.60
C ILE A 353 -15.44 -8.38 0.70
N GLU A 354 -16.30 -9.26 0.18
CA GLU A 354 -17.47 -8.85 -0.60
C GLU A 354 -18.48 -8.10 0.27
N GLN A 355 -18.64 -8.51 1.54
CA GLN A 355 -19.49 -7.81 2.48
C GLN A 355 -18.97 -6.40 2.76
N PHE A 356 -17.68 -6.25 3.10
CA PHE A 356 -17.03 -4.96 3.29
C PHE A 356 -17.25 -4.05 2.08
N ALA A 357 -16.95 -4.55 0.89
CA ALA A 357 -17.04 -3.79 -0.35
C ALA A 357 -18.47 -3.35 -0.67
N SER A 358 -19.46 -4.24 -0.49
CA SER A 358 -20.88 -3.91 -0.68
C SER A 358 -21.35 -2.89 0.36
N ILE A 359 -21.00 -3.04 1.64
CA ILE A 359 -21.37 -2.06 2.68
C ILE A 359 -20.81 -0.67 2.33
N VAL A 360 -19.54 -0.57 1.93
CA VAL A 360 -18.92 0.70 1.53
C VAL A 360 -19.65 1.33 0.34
N ALA A 361 -20.00 0.56 -0.69
CA ALA A 361 -20.70 1.07 -1.87
C ALA A 361 -22.15 1.50 -1.55
N TYR A 362 -22.90 0.67 -0.83
CA TYR A 362 -24.29 0.96 -0.46
C TYR A 362 -24.39 2.11 0.52
N TYR A 363 -23.42 2.31 1.42
CA TYR A 363 -23.40 3.45 2.33
C TYR A 363 -23.53 4.79 1.58
N ARG A 364 -22.93 4.85 0.38
CA ARG A 364 -22.93 6.05 -0.44
C ARG A 364 -24.13 6.18 -1.35
N PHE A 365 -24.45 5.12 -2.09
CA PHE A 365 -25.38 5.18 -3.22
C PHE A 365 -26.76 4.58 -2.91
N ASP A 366 -26.91 3.89 -1.78
CA ASP A 366 -28.20 3.41 -1.27
C ASP A 366 -28.20 3.25 0.27
N PRO A 367 -28.03 4.36 1.02
CA PRO A 367 -27.88 4.31 2.47
C PRO A 367 -29.10 3.74 3.18
N GLN A 368 -30.30 3.91 2.61
CA GLN A 368 -31.53 3.40 3.22
C GLN A 368 -31.58 1.87 3.21
N THR A 369 -31.24 1.26 2.07
CA THR A 369 -31.15 -0.22 1.98
C THR A 369 -30.08 -0.75 2.92
N LEU A 370 -28.94 -0.07 3.05
CA LEU A 370 -27.87 -0.44 3.98
C LEU A 370 -28.35 -0.44 5.44
N ILE A 371 -28.90 0.69 5.91
CA ILE A 371 -29.30 0.87 7.31
C ILE A 371 -30.36 -0.17 7.71
N ASN A 372 -31.26 -0.52 6.79
CA ASN A 372 -32.32 -1.48 7.05
C ASN A 372 -31.84 -2.95 7.10
N ARG A 373 -30.69 -3.25 6.48
CA ARG A 373 -30.22 -4.62 6.27
C ARG A 373 -28.87 -4.92 6.89
N THR A 374 -28.21 -4.00 7.59
CA THR A 374 -26.84 -4.22 8.06
C THR A 374 -26.70 -3.85 9.52
N PRO A 375 -25.99 -4.65 10.34
CA PRO A 375 -25.74 -4.31 11.74
C PRO A 375 -25.20 -2.90 11.92
N ASN A 376 -25.78 -2.15 12.87
CA ASN A 376 -25.47 -0.73 13.11
C ASN A 376 -23.98 -0.50 13.43
N GLU A 377 -23.31 -1.46 14.06
CA GLU A 377 -21.88 -1.37 14.35
C GLU A 377 -21.02 -1.28 13.08
N LEU A 378 -21.34 -2.07 12.05
CA LEU A 378 -20.65 -2.03 10.76
C LEU A 378 -20.92 -0.70 10.02
N VAL A 379 -22.17 -0.22 10.08
CA VAL A 379 -22.56 1.07 9.47
C VAL A 379 -21.81 2.23 10.14
N LYS A 380 -21.74 2.25 11.47
CA LYS A 380 -20.97 3.25 12.24
C LYS A 380 -19.48 3.20 11.93
N TRP A 381 -18.92 1.99 11.80
CA TRP A 381 -17.52 1.83 11.45
C TRP A 381 -17.22 2.40 10.07
N VAL A 382 -18.01 2.06 9.04
CA VAL A 382 -17.79 2.57 7.68
C VAL A 382 -17.99 4.09 7.59
N LYS A 383 -19.01 4.61 8.28
CA LYS A 383 -19.23 6.06 8.42
C LYS A 383 -17.98 6.76 8.92
N LYS A 384 -17.39 6.27 10.01
CA LYS A 384 -16.25 6.91 10.66
C LYS A 384 -14.96 6.71 9.86
N GLU A 385 -14.64 5.45 9.56
CA GLU A 385 -13.31 5.08 9.07
C GLU A 385 -13.17 5.25 7.54
N ILE A 386 -14.24 5.19 6.76
CA ILE A 386 -14.19 5.37 5.29
C ILE A 386 -14.68 6.75 4.86
N TYR A 387 -15.79 7.20 5.44
CA TYR A 387 -16.48 8.43 5.02
C TYR A 387 -16.27 9.64 5.96
N HIS A 388 -15.44 9.51 7.00
CA HIS A 388 -15.11 10.60 7.95
C HIS A 388 -16.35 11.31 8.51
N ASP A 389 -17.29 10.52 9.03
CA ASP A 389 -18.55 10.95 9.62
C ASP A 389 -19.55 11.64 8.68
N LYS A 390 -19.26 11.69 7.37
CA LYS A 390 -20.22 12.15 6.37
C LYS A 390 -21.39 11.17 6.24
N VAL A 391 -22.59 11.70 6.09
CA VAL A 391 -23.82 10.91 6.00
C VAL A 391 -24.60 11.27 4.74
N TYR A 392 -25.19 10.28 4.09
CA TYR A 392 -25.77 10.41 2.76
C TYR A 392 -27.27 10.10 2.67
N ASP A 393 -27.90 9.67 3.76
CA ASP A 393 -29.35 9.61 3.83
C ASP A 393 -29.94 11.03 3.97
N PRO A 394 -31.21 11.27 3.57
CA PRO A 394 -31.82 12.60 3.61
C PRO A 394 -31.78 13.29 5.00
N SER A 395 -31.94 12.54 6.09
CA SER A 395 -31.91 13.10 7.45
C SER A 395 -30.48 13.41 7.90
N GLY A 396 -29.53 12.54 7.53
CA GLY A 396 -28.11 12.74 7.75
C GLY A 396 -27.55 13.95 7.01
N LEU A 397 -27.92 14.14 5.74
CA LEU A 397 -27.53 15.31 4.93
C LEU A 397 -28.06 16.61 5.55
N TYR A 398 -29.33 16.63 5.98
CA TYR A 398 -29.88 17.76 6.74
C TYR A 398 -29.04 18.10 7.97
N ALA A 399 -28.73 17.10 8.81
CA ALA A 399 -27.97 17.32 10.03
C ALA A 399 -26.53 17.80 9.75
N GLN A 400 -25.89 17.22 8.72
CA GLN A 400 -24.55 17.61 8.28
C GLN A 400 -24.53 19.05 7.79
N TYR A 401 -25.45 19.45 6.92
CA TYR A 401 -25.51 20.81 6.39
C TYR A 401 -25.88 21.84 7.45
N MET A 402 -26.76 21.49 8.41
CA MET A 402 -27.03 22.35 9.58
C MET A 402 -25.75 22.59 10.39
N HIS A 403 -24.96 21.55 10.61
CA HIS A 403 -23.71 21.64 11.34
C HIS A 403 -22.63 22.43 10.57
N ASP A 404 -22.49 22.20 9.27
CA ASP A 404 -21.56 22.97 8.41
C ASP A 404 -21.91 24.45 8.41
N PHE A 405 -23.19 24.76 8.29
CA PHE A 405 -23.70 26.12 8.38
C PHE A 405 -23.41 26.76 9.75
N SER A 406 -23.66 26.03 10.85
CA SER A 406 -23.34 26.48 12.22
C SER A 406 -21.85 26.81 12.41
N ASN A 407 -20.95 25.97 11.88
CA ASN A 407 -19.51 26.22 11.94
C ASN A 407 -19.11 27.46 11.14
N LYS A 408 -19.70 27.66 9.96
CA LYS A 408 -19.46 28.88 9.16
C LYS A 408 -19.94 30.12 9.88
N TRP A 409 -21.11 30.06 10.52
CA TRP A 409 -21.59 31.17 11.34
C TRP A 409 -20.58 31.48 12.44
N SER A 410 -20.06 30.48 13.16
CA SER A 410 -19.09 30.72 14.24
C SER A 410 -17.80 31.43 13.78
N LEU A 411 -17.40 31.24 12.51
CA LEU A 411 -16.24 31.92 11.90
C LEU A 411 -16.58 33.34 11.40
N GLN A 412 -17.72 33.49 10.72
CA GLN A 412 -18.12 34.73 10.06
C GLN A 412 -18.87 35.69 10.99
N GLU A 413 -19.50 35.16 12.05
CA GLU A 413 -20.15 35.93 13.12
C GLU A 413 -19.19 37.00 13.61
N VAL A 414 -17.94 36.60 13.83
CA VAL A 414 -16.86 37.49 14.21
C VAL A 414 -16.87 38.68 13.23
N GLY A 415 -16.50 38.49 11.97
CA GLY A 415 -16.41 39.59 11.00
C GLY A 415 -17.68 40.45 10.85
N ILE A 416 -18.86 39.81 10.87
CA ILE A 416 -20.17 40.50 10.76
C ILE A 416 -20.37 41.46 11.94
N TRP A 417 -20.17 40.99 13.17
CA TRP A 417 -20.31 41.82 14.36
C TRP A 417 -19.30 42.96 14.36
N LYS A 418 -18.03 42.72 13.99
CA LYS A 418 -17.03 43.80 13.92
C LYS A 418 -17.41 44.86 12.93
N LYS A 419 -17.80 44.50 11.71
CA LYS A 419 -18.20 45.48 10.70
C LYS A 419 -19.30 46.40 11.24
N CYS A 420 -20.32 45.81 11.89
CA CYS A 420 -21.38 46.58 12.50
C CYS A 420 -20.94 47.35 13.76
N MET A 421 -19.97 46.85 14.53
CA MET A 421 -19.39 47.56 15.66
C MET A 421 -18.56 48.76 15.20
N ASP A 422 -17.66 48.59 14.23
CA ASP A 422 -16.86 49.67 13.64
C ASP A 422 -17.75 50.77 13.05
N GLU A 423 -18.91 50.41 12.48
CA GLU A 423 -19.91 51.35 11.94
C GLU A 423 -20.73 52.09 13.02
N HIS A 424 -20.96 51.48 14.19
CA HIS A 424 -21.93 51.98 15.17
C HIS A 424 -21.38 52.21 16.59
N ILE A 425 -20.11 51.90 16.83
CA ILE A 425 -19.39 52.07 18.10
C ILE A 425 -18.17 52.96 17.81
N THR A 426 -18.30 54.27 18.06
CA THR A 426 -17.25 55.24 17.72
C THR A 426 -16.06 55.20 18.71
N PRO A 427 -14.81 55.35 18.24
CA PRO A 427 -13.61 55.32 19.11
C PRO A 427 -13.49 56.51 20.06
N GLU A 428 -14.33 57.54 19.90
CA GLU A 428 -14.33 58.77 20.70
C GLU A 428 -14.97 58.59 22.08
N LYS A 429 -15.79 57.56 22.29
CA LYS A 429 -16.43 57.26 23.58
C LYS A 429 -15.64 56.23 24.37
N THR A 430 -15.69 56.34 25.69
CA THR A 430 -15.06 55.40 26.62
C THR A 430 -15.79 54.04 26.62
N MET A 431 -15.07 52.96 26.93
CA MET A 431 -15.65 51.61 27.04
C MET A 431 -16.87 51.52 27.99
N GLN A 432 -16.93 52.37 29.02
CA GLN A 432 -18.06 52.44 29.95
C GLN A 432 -19.30 53.13 29.34
N GLU A 433 -19.11 54.06 28.40
CA GLU A 433 -20.21 54.73 27.70
C GLU A 433 -20.86 53.81 26.66
N HIS A 434 -20.05 53.09 25.88
CA HIS A 434 -20.52 52.05 24.97
C HIS A 434 -21.29 50.94 25.70
N GLN A 435 -20.84 50.59 26.90
CA GLN A 435 -21.52 49.61 27.75
C GLN A 435 -22.90 50.10 28.22
N ARG A 436 -23.05 51.40 28.54
CA ARG A 436 -24.37 51.97 28.88
C ARG A 436 -25.31 51.98 27.68
N GLU A 437 -24.83 52.35 26.49
CA GLU A 437 -25.65 52.38 25.27
C GLU A 437 -26.11 50.97 24.85
N LEU A 438 -25.20 49.98 24.89
CA LEU A 438 -25.51 48.59 24.57
C LEU A 438 -26.40 47.92 25.63
N ALA A 439 -26.31 48.32 26.90
CA ALA A 439 -27.10 47.76 27.99
C ALA A 439 -28.55 48.29 28.05
N ASN A 440 -28.78 49.52 27.57
CA ASN A 440 -30.05 50.23 27.75
C ASN A 440 -31.10 49.92 26.67
N THR A 441 -30.71 49.44 25.48
CA THR A 441 -31.66 49.22 24.38
C THR A 441 -31.34 47.95 23.59
N ILE A 442 -32.35 47.08 23.41
CA ILE A 442 -32.26 45.87 22.56
C ILE A 442 -32.39 46.22 21.06
N ASP A 443 -32.83 47.45 20.76
CA ASP A 443 -33.00 48.02 19.42
C ASP A 443 -31.81 48.88 18.96
N HIS A 444 -30.62 48.70 19.56
CA HIS A 444 -29.43 49.44 19.17
C HIS A 444 -29.13 49.27 17.66
N PRO A 445 -28.72 50.33 16.92
CA PRO A 445 -28.40 50.25 15.49
C PRO A 445 -27.42 49.14 15.11
N LEU A 446 -26.45 48.85 16.00
CA LEU A 446 -25.55 47.69 15.92
C LEU A 446 -26.30 46.38 15.63
N TYR A 447 -27.36 46.11 16.40
CA TYR A 447 -28.11 44.87 16.33
C TYR A 447 -28.92 44.78 15.03
N GLN A 448 -29.50 45.91 14.59
CA GLN A 448 -30.19 46.00 13.31
C GLN A 448 -29.22 45.81 12.12
N CYS A 449 -27.99 46.31 12.23
CA CYS A 449 -26.96 46.07 11.22
C CYS A 449 -26.65 44.58 11.08
N VAL A 450 -26.45 43.86 12.18
CA VAL A 450 -26.19 42.41 12.16
C VAL A 450 -27.38 41.66 11.56
N GLU A 451 -28.60 41.98 11.98
CA GLU A 451 -29.83 41.35 11.47
C GLU A 451 -30.00 41.53 9.95
N LYS A 452 -29.68 42.71 9.41
CA LYS A 452 -29.71 42.97 7.96
C LYS A 452 -28.69 42.14 7.17
N GLN A 453 -27.60 41.70 7.78
CA GLN A 453 -26.59 40.87 7.11
C GLN A 453 -26.92 39.37 7.12
N ILE A 454 -27.88 38.92 7.94
CA ILE A 454 -28.24 37.50 8.08
C ILE A 454 -28.72 36.88 6.76
N PRO A 455 -29.67 37.47 5.99
CA PRO A 455 -30.14 36.85 4.76
C PRO A 455 -29.01 36.63 3.74
N GLY A 456 -28.13 37.62 3.59
CA GLY A 456 -26.95 37.52 2.72
C GLY A 456 -26.00 36.40 3.16
N PHE A 457 -25.78 36.24 4.46
CA PHE A 457 -25.01 35.13 5.01
C PHE A 457 -25.66 33.76 4.76
N ILE A 458 -26.98 33.63 4.93
CA ILE A 458 -27.71 32.39 4.63
C ILE A 458 -27.53 32.00 3.16
N SER A 459 -27.78 32.94 2.25
CA SER A 459 -27.60 32.71 0.81
C SER A 459 -26.17 32.31 0.45
N TYR A 460 -25.18 32.98 1.04
CA TYR A 460 -23.77 32.63 0.90
C TYR A 460 -23.49 31.19 1.38
N GLY A 461 -23.93 30.85 2.59
CA GLY A 461 -23.72 29.52 3.17
C GLY A 461 -24.33 28.38 2.34
N ILE A 462 -25.54 28.58 1.83
CA ILE A 462 -26.22 27.62 0.93
C ILE A 462 -25.49 27.50 -0.41
N SER A 463 -25.15 28.62 -1.03
CA SER A 463 -24.43 28.64 -2.31
C SER A 463 -23.11 27.89 -2.21
N GLU A 464 -22.37 28.11 -1.12
CA GLU A 464 -21.11 27.45 -0.87
C GLU A 464 -21.30 25.94 -0.59
N ILE A 465 -22.41 25.49 0.01
CA ILE A 465 -22.73 24.06 0.14
C ILE A 465 -23.05 23.43 -1.22
N LYS A 466 -23.86 24.10 -2.05
CA LYS A 466 -24.17 23.65 -3.42
C LYS A 466 -22.90 23.51 -4.26
N GLN A 467 -21.99 24.46 -4.11
CA GLN A 467 -20.68 24.46 -4.77
C GLN A 467 -19.80 23.33 -4.23
N ASN A 468 -19.66 23.19 -2.91
CA ASN A 468 -18.71 22.26 -2.30
C ASN A 468 -19.15 20.79 -2.26
N PHE A 469 -20.43 20.48 -2.46
CA PHE A 469 -20.96 19.13 -2.30
C PHE A 469 -21.93 18.77 -3.43
N TYR A 470 -21.68 17.65 -4.11
CA TYR A 470 -22.59 17.12 -5.13
C TYR A 470 -24.01 16.89 -4.59
N GLU A 471 -24.12 16.31 -3.39
CA GLU A 471 -25.40 16.12 -2.69
C GLU A 471 -25.99 17.45 -2.23
N GLY A 472 -25.17 18.48 -2.01
CA GLY A 472 -25.62 19.81 -1.65
C GLY A 472 -26.41 20.40 -2.82
N CYS A 473 -25.87 20.28 -4.04
CA CYS A 473 -26.58 20.64 -5.25
C CYS A 473 -27.94 19.91 -5.32
N GLN A 474 -27.95 18.58 -5.18
CA GLN A 474 -29.18 17.80 -5.26
C GLN A 474 -30.20 18.12 -4.16
N PHE A 475 -29.75 18.25 -2.91
CA PHE A 475 -30.58 18.55 -1.74
C PHE A 475 -31.29 19.90 -1.85
N PHE A 476 -30.62 20.90 -2.42
CA PHE A 476 -31.15 22.25 -2.60
C PHE A 476 -31.67 22.52 -4.03
N SER A 477 -31.92 21.48 -4.82
CA SER A 477 -32.51 21.59 -6.16
C SER A 477 -34.01 21.26 -6.14
N GLU A 478 -34.79 22.00 -6.90
CA GLU A 478 -36.25 21.80 -7.01
C GLU A 478 -36.61 20.48 -7.71
N ILE A 479 -35.71 19.94 -8.54
CA ILE A 479 -35.92 18.70 -9.33
C ILE A 479 -36.06 17.48 -8.41
N ASN A 480 -35.45 17.48 -7.22
CA ASN A 480 -35.45 16.34 -6.28
C ASN A 480 -36.42 16.53 -5.10
N ASN A 481 -37.49 17.32 -5.28
CA ASN A 481 -38.42 17.66 -4.21
C ASN A 481 -39.10 16.41 -3.58
N ILE A 482 -39.27 15.34 -4.36
CA ILE A 482 -39.83 14.06 -3.88
C ILE A 482 -38.91 13.39 -2.84
N GLN A 483 -37.59 13.52 -2.99
CA GLN A 483 -36.61 12.87 -2.12
C GLN A 483 -36.22 13.74 -0.91
N TYR A 484 -36.12 15.06 -1.09
CA TYR A 484 -35.56 15.96 -0.08
C TYR A 484 -36.52 17.06 0.42
N GLY A 485 -37.69 17.24 -0.20
CA GLY A 485 -38.54 18.42 0.00
C GLY A 485 -38.89 18.72 1.46
N HIS A 486 -39.29 17.71 2.24
CA HIS A 486 -39.56 17.89 3.68
C HIS A 486 -38.31 18.32 4.46
N GLN A 487 -37.15 17.73 4.18
CA GLN A 487 -35.90 18.05 4.89
C GLN A 487 -35.37 19.43 4.50
N LEU A 488 -35.54 19.84 3.24
CA LEU A 488 -35.18 21.16 2.75
C LEU A 488 -36.02 22.26 3.43
N SER A 489 -37.34 22.09 3.50
CA SER A 489 -38.22 23.02 4.23
C SER A 489 -37.83 23.12 5.71
N ARG A 490 -37.56 21.97 6.35
CA ARG A 490 -37.08 21.92 7.73
C ARG A 490 -35.73 22.62 7.92
N PHE A 491 -34.81 22.52 6.96
CA PHE A 491 -33.51 23.19 6.97
C PHE A 491 -33.65 24.71 7.01
N HIS A 492 -34.43 25.29 6.10
CA HIS A 492 -34.65 26.74 6.06
C HIS A 492 -35.22 27.28 7.37
N ASN A 493 -36.28 26.65 7.88
CA ASN A 493 -36.92 27.07 9.14
C ASN A 493 -35.95 26.99 10.34
N ASN A 494 -35.13 25.93 10.41
CA ASN A 494 -34.24 25.73 11.55
C ASN A 494 -32.98 26.59 11.49
N ILE A 495 -32.48 26.94 10.30
CA ILE A 495 -31.37 27.89 10.16
C ILE A 495 -31.76 29.27 10.64
N GLU A 496 -32.90 29.79 10.18
CA GLU A 496 -33.36 31.11 10.58
C GLU A 496 -33.51 31.20 12.09
N LYS A 497 -34.14 30.19 12.70
CA LYS A 497 -34.25 30.07 14.15
C LYS A 497 -32.89 29.98 14.84
N TYR A 498 -31.97 29.15 14.35
CA TYR A 498 -30.63 28.99 14.92
C TYR A 498 -29.84 30.30 14.93
N ILE A 499 -29.81 31.03 13.80
CA ILE A 499 -29.09 32.30 13.73
C ILE A 499 -29.74 33.33 14.65
N ALA A 500 -31.08 33.42 14.66
CA ALA A 500 -31.79 34.33 15.55
C ALA A 500 -31.47 34.06 17.04
N GLU A 501 -31.42 32.79 17.45
CA GLU A 501 -31.00 32.39 18.80
C GLU A 501 -29.54 32.76 19.09
N LYS A 502 -28.61 32.56 18.14
CA LYS A 502 -27.20 32.93 18.31
C LYS A 502 -26.97 34.42 18.40
N VAL A 503 -27.65 35.20 17.56
CA VAL A 503 -27.64 36.66 17.62
C VAL A 503 -28.20 37.13 18.95
N LEU A 504 -29.32 36.56 19.42
CA LEU A 504 -29.90 36.89 20.73
C LEU A 504 -28.95 36.53 21.90
N GLN A 505 -28.32 35.35 21.86
CA GLN A 505 -27.29 34.96 22.85
C GLN A 505 -26.18 36.01 22.91
N ARG A 506 -25.67 36.45 21.75
CA ARG A 506 -24.63 37.48 21.69
C ARG A 506 -25.10 38.84 22.19
N LYS A 507 -26.33 39.25 21.87
CA LYS A 507 -26.97 40.48 22.42
C LYS A 507 -26.99 40.43 23.95
N ILE A 508 -27.39 39.29 24.53
CA ILE A 508 -27.44 39.11 26.00
C ILE A 508 -26.03 39.13 26.60
N GLU A 509 -25.05 38.49 25.97
CA GLU A 509 -23.65 38.51 26.42
C GLU A 509 -23.05 39.92 26.38
N LEU A 510 -23.24 40.67 25.29
CA LEU A 510 -22.81 42.06 25.18
C LEU A 510 -23.46 42.95 26.25
N LYS A 511 -24.74 42.70 26.56
CA LYS A 511 -25.47 43.40 27.62
C LYS A 511 -24.93 43.09 29.03
N ARG A 512 -24.52 41.85 29.30
CA ARG A 512 -24.07 41.39 30.63
C ARG A 512 -22.57 41.57 30.88
N HIS A 513 -21.75 41.38 29.84
CA HIS A 513 -20.30 41.23 29.93
C HIS A 513 -19.55 42.10 28.90
N GLY A 514 -20.21 43.12 28.32
CA GLY A 514 -19.75 43.94 27.19
C GLY A 514 -18.24 44.11 27.02
N PRO A 515 -17.49 44.64 28.00
CA PRO A 515 -16.04 44.85 27.87
C PRO A 515 -15.25 43.55 27.66
N GLU A 516 -15.59 42.48 28.36
CA GLU A 516 -14.88 41.19 28.23
C GLU A 516 -15.20 40.50 26.91
N VAL A 517 -16.41 40.68 26.37
CA VAL A 517 -16.82 40.13 25.08
C VAL A 517 -16.07 40.82 23.93
N LEU A 518 -15.93 42.14 24.00
CA LEU A 518 -15.16 42.93 23.03
C LEU A 518 -13.67 42.57 23.06
N ILE A 519 -13.08 42.46 24.26
CA ILE A 519 -11.69 42.01 24.43
C ILE A 519 -11.52 40.56 23.95
N GLY A 520 -12.47 39.69 24.27
CA GLY A 520 -12.48 38.30 23.83
C GLY A 520 -12.47 38.15 22.32
N TYR A 521 -13.23 39.01 21.65
CA TYR A 521 -13.26 39.12 20.21
C TYR A 521 -11.91 39.54 19.65
N GLU A 522 -11.30 40.60 20.20
CA GLU A 522 -9.96 41.05 19.80
C GLU A 522 -8.91 39.93 19.95
N VAL A 523 -8.97 39.19 21.07
CA VAL A 523 -8.08 38.05 21.32
C VAL A 523 -8.29 36.93 20.29
N LYS A 524 -9.54 36.56 19.99
CA LYS A 524 -9.84 35.54 18.96
C LYS A 524 -9.37 35.97 17.58
N GLN A 525 -9.63 37.22 17.20
CA GLN A 525 -9.16 37.78 15.93
C GLN A 525 -7.64 37.70 15.84
N LYS A 526 -6.95 38.21 16.87
CA LYS A 526 -5.48 38.17 16.92
C LYS A 526 -4.96 36.74 16.90
N PHE A 527 -5.64 35.78 17.54
CA PHE A 527 -5.28 34.37 17.48
C PHE A 527 -5.39 33.83 16.06
N ILE A 528 -6.53 34.04 15.39
CA ILE A 528 -6.77 33.60 13.99
C ILE A 528 -5.73 34.21 13.04
N GLU A 529 -5.33 35.46 13.29
CA GLU A 529 -4.35 36.17 12.45
C GLU A 529 -2.90 35.74 12.71
N THR A 530 -2.55 35.26 13.90
CA THR A 530 -1.15 35.02 14.30
C THR A 530 -0.78 33.55 14.45
N VAL A 531 -1.75 32.67 14.66
CA VAL A 531 -1.53 31.24 14.91
C VAL A 531 -1.96 30.42 13.70
N ASP A 532 -1.02 29.67 13.11
CA ASP A 532 -1.34 28.66 12.10
C ASP A 532 -1.56 27.29 12.76
N PRO A 533 -2.81 26.76 12.80
CA PRO A 533 -3.08 25.45 13.38
C PRO A 533 -2.34 24.31 12.66
N LYS A 534 -2.09 24.43 11.35
CA LYS A 534 -1.37 23.39 10.59
C LYS A 534 0.08 23.28 11.05
N ALA A 535 0.75 24.42 11.24
CA ALA A 535 2.10 24.46 11.77
C ALA A 535 2.18 23.85 13.19
N VAL A 536 1.15 24.10 14.02
CA VAL A 536 1.08 23.49 15.36
C VAL A 536 0.94 21.97 15.28
N TYR A 537 0.07 21.47 14.39
CA TYR A 537 -0.13 20.04 14.15
C TYR A 537 1.14 19.36 13.61
N ILE A 538 1.78 19.93 12.57
CA ILE A 538 3.06 19.43 12.04
C ILE A 538 4.15 19.48 13.12
N GLY A 539 4.12 20.45 14.02
CA GLY A 539 5.03 20.47 15.16
C GLY A 539 4.83 19.35 16.19
N CYS A 540 3.79 18.54 16.06
CA CYS A 540 3.35 17.49 16.99
C CYS A 540 3.10 16.12 16.33
N PHE A 541 3.24 15.97 15.00
CA PHE A 541 2.81 14.75 14.28
C PHE A 541 3.62 13.50 14.67
N ASP A 542 4.87 13.68 15.07
CA ASP A 542 5.83 12.63 15.44
C ASP A 542 5.79 12.26 16.93
N HIS A 543 4.92 12.91 17.73
CA HIS A 543 4.80 12.65 19.16
C HIS A 543 3.91 11.43 19.44
N GLN A 544 4.17 10.71 20.53
CA GLN A 544 3.34 9.56 20.95
C GLN A 544 1.86 9.92 21.20
N ALA A 545 1.57 11.17 21.60
CA ALA A 545 0.21 11.67 21.81
C ALA A 545 -0.02 13.01 21.06
N PRO A 546 -0.24 12.97 19.73
CA PRO A 546 -0.30 14.16 18.89
C PRO A 546 -1.39 15.15 19.31
N LYS A 547 -2.58 14.65 19.67
CA LYS A 547 -3.72 15.47 20.12
C LYS A 547 -3.42 16.27 21.38
N HIS A 548 -2.81 15.62 22.38
CA HIS A 548 -2.45 16.29 23.62
C HIS A 548 -1.37 17.38 23.39
N CYS A 549 -0.37 17.09 22.55
CA CYS A 549 0.64 18.08 22.14
C CYS A 549 0.00 19.29 21.44
N PHE A 550 -0.95 19.04 20.52
CA PHE A 550 -1.67 20.07 19.79
C PHE A 550 -2.48 20.97 20.72
N ASP A 551 -3.33 20.38 21.58
CA ASP A 551 -4.19 21.14 22.50
C ASP A 551 -3.37 22.02 23.46
N GLN A 552 -2.25 21.49 23.98
CA GLN A 552 -1.35 22.25 24.86
C GLN A 552 -0.70 23.43 24.13
N LYS A 553 -0.22 23.23 22.91
CA LYS A 553 0.41 24.32 22.13
C LYS A 553 -0.60 25.38 21.72
N MET A 554 -1.83 25.00 21.34
CA MET A 554 -2.90 25.94 21.01
C MET A 554 -3.25 26.81 22.23
N LYS A 555 -3.43 26.20 23.41
CA LYS A 555 -3.66 26.94 24.67
C LYS A 555 -2.49 27.85 25.03
N SER A 556 -1.25 27.36 24.89
CA SER A 556 -0.06 28.17 25.18
C SER A 556 0.00 29.42 24.29
N LYS A 557 -0.31 29.29 22.99
CA LYS A 557 -0.35 30.44 22.07
C LYS A 557 -1.49 31.40 22.40
N LEU A 558 -2.67 30.89 22.77
CA LEU A 558 -3.79 31.73 23.21
C LEU A 558 -3.42 32.50 24.48
N ASN A 559 -2.80 31.85 25.46
CA ASN A 559 -2.40 32.47 26.70
C ASN A 559 -1.37 33.59 26.48
N GLN A 560 -0.47 33.47 25.51
CA GLN A 560 0.44 34.56 25.11
C GLN A 560 -0.30 35.80 24.62
N ILE A 561 -1.42 35.64 23.90
CA ILE A 561 -2.24 36.75 23.41
C ILE A 561 -3.09 37.34 24.54
N VAL A 562 -3.70 36.48 25.35
CA VAL A 562 -4.52 36.87 26.52
C VAL A 562 -3.70 37.68 27.54
N LEU A 563 -2.40 37.43 27.69
CA LEU A 563 -1.52 38.19 28.59
C LEU A 563 -1.45 39.69 28.26
N LEU A 564 -1.78 40.09 27.03
CA LEU A 564 -1.87 41.50 26.63
C LEU A 564 -3.14 42.20 27.15
N HIS A 565 -4.11 41.44 27.68
CA HIS A 565 -5.39 41.93 28.18
C HIS A 565 -5.59 41.52 29.65
N PRO A 566 -4.85 42.15 30.60
CA PRO A 566 -4.84 41.74 32.01
C PRO A 566 -6.18 41.95 32.73
N SER A 567 -7.08 42.75 32.16
CA SER A 567 -8.43 43.02 32.69
C SER A 567 -9.42 41.86 32.52
N MET A 568 -9.06 40.81 31.76
CA MET A 568 -9.95 39.68 31.49
C MET A 568 -10.05 38.71 32.68
N SER A 569 -11.27 38.37 33.09
CA SER A 569 -11.51 37.39 34.16
C SER A 569 -11.05 35.97 33.81
N ASN A 570 -10.69 35.19 34.83
CA ASN A 570 -10.32 33.78 34.64
C ASN A 570 -11.46 32.94 34.06
N TYR A 571 -12.71 33.31 34.35
CA TYR A 571 -13.89 32.69 33.74
C TYR A 571 -13.83 32.84 32.21
N TYR A 572 -13.64 34.07 31.74
CA TYR A 572 -13.64 34.36 30.31
C TYR A 572 -12.41 33.79 29.59
N LYS A 573 -11.24 33.75 30.24
CA LYS A 573 -10.04 33.06 29.72
C LYS A 573 -10.31 31.58 29.42
N LYS A 574 -10.99 30.88 30.33
CA LYS A 574 -11.35 29.47 30.16
C LYS A 574 -12.38 29.28 29.03
N THR A 575 -13.33 30.21 28.89
CA THR A 575 -14.27 30.23 27.76
C THR A 575 -13.52 30.37 26.43
N LEU A 576 -12.55 31.28 26.34
CA LEU A 576 -11.74 31.46 25.14
C LEU A 576 -10.90 30.21 24.78
N GLU A 577 -10.33 29.53 25.78
CA GLU A 577 -9.60 28.27 25.55
C GLU A 577 -10.50 27.21 24.90
N LEU A 578 -11.72 27.06 25.41
CA LEU A 578 -12.70 26.12 24.86
C LEU A 578 -13.13 26.53 23.45
N ASP A 579 -13.41 27.82 23.25
CA ASP A 579 -13.84 28.35 21.95
C ASP A 579 -12.76 28.14 20.87
N ILE A 580 -11.48 28.38 21.18
CA ILE A 580 -10.38 28.18 20.21
C ILE A 580 -10.21 26.70 19.85
N LEU A 581 -10.29 25.80 20.82
CA LEU A 581 -10.22 24.36 20.53
C LEU A 581 -11.43 23.84 19.75
N GLN A 582 -12.61 24.43 19.96
CA GLN A 582 -13.79 24.14 19.15
C GLN A 582 -13.69 24.74 17.75
N LEU A 583 -13.05 25.90 17.61
CA LEU A 583 -12.81 26.55 16.32
C LEU A 583 -11.81 25.76 15.45
N PHE A 584 -10.81 25.14 16.10
CA PHE A 584 -9.79 24.33 15.45
C PHE A 584 -9.70 22.92 16.06
N PRO A 585 -10.71 22.06 15.87
CA PRO A 585 -10.68 20.71 16.41
C PRO A 585 -9.52 19.91 15.82
N PHE A 586 -8.78 19.18 16.66
CA PHE A 586 -7.61 18.40 16.26
C PHE A 586 -7.87 17.53 15.02
N ASP A 587 -8.92 16.69 15.05
CA ASP A 587 -9.22 15.74 13.98
C ASP A 587 -9.47 16.45 12.63
N LYS A 588 -10.09 17.65 12.66
CA LYS A 588 -10.31 18.48 11.45
C LYS A 588 -9.02 19.11 10.93
N VAL A 589 -8.14 19.56 11.84
CA VAL A 589 -6.86 20.17 11.47
C VAL A 589 -5.90 19.11 10.92
N GLU A 590 -5.83 17.94 11.54
CA GLU A 590 -5.08 16.78 11.07
C GLU A 590 -5.50 16.40 9.64
N SER A 591 -6.80 16.13 9.44
CA SER A 591 -7.33 15.74 8.13
C SER A 591 -6.99 16.76 7.04
N ARG A 592 -7.25 18.05 7.28
CA ARG A 592 -6.94 19.12 6.31
C ARG A 592 -5.45 19.29 6.06
N THR A 593 -4.60 19.13 7.07
CA THR A 593 -3.16 19.30 6.92
C THR A 593 -2.56 18.15 6.13
N ASN A 594 -2.99 16.91 6.39
CA ASN A 594 -2.63 15.74 5.62
C ASN A 594 -3.10 15.89 4.15
N GLU A 595 -4.31 16.40 3.91
CA GLU A 595 -4.85 16.66 2.57
C GLU A 595 -3.98 17.67 1.79
N VAL A 596 -3.66 18.82 2.40
CA VAL A 596 -2.81 19.84 1.77
C VAL A 596 -1.40 19.31 1.50
N ALA A 597 -0.83 18.54 2.42
CA ALA A 597 0.49 17.95 2.21
C ALA A 597 0.49 16.91 1.08
N LYS A 598 -0.54 16.06 0.99
CA LYS A 598 -0.70 15.14 -0.14
C LYS A 598 -0.84 15.88 -1.46
N GLN A 599 -1.60 16.99 -1.50
CA GLN A 599 -1.73 17.82 -2.70
C GLN A 599 -0.38 18.44 -3.09
N PHE A 600 0.33 19.01 -2.13
CA PHE A 600 1.68 19.55 -2.32
C PHE A 600 2.66 18.49 -2.86
N LEU A 601 2.52 17.23 -2.42
CA LEU A 601 3.40 16.13 -2.79
C LEU A 601 2.97 15.36 -4.04
N ALA A 602 1.73 15.48 -4.48
CA ALA A 602 1.19 14.71 -5.60
C ALA A 602 2.05 14.79 -6.87
N PRO A 603 2.62 15.95 -7.25
CA PRO A 603 3.43 16.06 -8.46
C PRO A 603 4.78 15.36 -8.38
N TYR A 604 5.31 15.19 -7.16
CA TYR A 604 6.53 14.42 -6.93
C TYR A 604 6.33 12.93 -7.18
N SER A 605 5.09 12.46 -7.35
CA SER A 605 4.83 11.07 -7.66
C SER A 605 5.30 10.62 -9.04
N ALA A 606 5.39 11.51 -10.03
CA ALA A 606 5.99 11.21 -11.35
C ALA A 606 7.48 10.94 -11.20
N ARG A 607 8.15 11.83 -10.46
CA ARG A 607 9.57 11.74 -10.15
C ARG A 607 9.86 10.53 -9.29
N LEU A 608 8.94 10.12 -8.41
CA LEU A 608 9.05 8.87 -7.65
C LEU A 608 9.12 7.66 -8.57
N ASN A 609 8.32 7.59 -9.63
CA ASN A 609 8.38 6.45 -10.56
C ASN A 609 9.68 6.44 -11.38
N GLN A 610 10.11 7.59 -11.88
CA GLN A 610 11.39 7.71 -12.58
C GLN A 610 12.58 7.38 -11.67
N ALA A 611 12.57 7.88 -10.43
CA ALA A 611 13.61 7.60 -9.45
C ALA A 611 13.59 6.14 -9.02
N ALA A 612 12.41 5.54 -8.81
CA ALA A 612 12.27 4.11 -8.54
C ALA A 612 12.83 3.26 -9.68
N THR A 613 12.48 3.61 -10.93
CA THR A 613 12.97 2.89 -12.13
C THR A 613 14.48 3.06 -12.28
N LYS A 614 15.01 4.28 -12.16
CA LYS A 614 16.44 4.55 -12.21
C LYS A 614 17.21 3.83 -11.11
N MET A 615 16.69 3.85 -9.88
CA MET A 615 17.26 3.13 -8.73
C MET A 615 17.24 1.62 -8.99
N TRP A 616 16.11 1.10 -9.47
CA TRP A 616 15.94 -0.31 -9.78
C TRP A 616 16.92 -0.77 -10.85
N ASP A 617 16.98 -0.08 -11.97
CA ASP A 617 17.85 -0.40 -13.10
C ASP A 617 19.32 -0.26 -12.72
N SER A 618 19.69 0.79 -11.99
CA SER A 618 21.06 0.98 -11.48
C SER A 618 21.46 -0.16 -10.55
N CYS A 619 20.63 -0.49 -9.55
CA CYS A 619 20.94 -1.57 -8.62
C CYS A 619 20.95 -2.95 -9.28
N LYS A 620 20.07 -3.18 -10.27
CA LYS A 620 20.04 -4.42 -11.04
C LYS A 620 21.27 -4.56 -11.94
N SER A 621 21.80 -3.44 -12.44
CA SER A 621 23.02 -3.41 -13.26
C SER A 621 24.29 -3.79 -12.50
N GLU A 622 24.30 -3.70 -11.15
CA GLU A 622 25.39 -4.22 -10.32
C GLU A 622 25.53 -5.75 -10.38
N GLY A 623 24.57 -6.43 -11.02
CA GLY A 623 24.58 -7.87 -11.22
C GLY A 623 24.16 -8.65 -9.97
N ARG A 624 24.25 -9.97 -10.08
CA ARG A 624 23.83 -10.91 -9.05
C ARG A 624 25.03 -11.40 -8.26
N ASP A 625 24.88 -11.51 -6.95
CA ASP A 625 25.79 -12.28 -6.09
C ASP A 625 24.96 -13.11 -5.11
N SER A 626 25.15 -14.44 -5.13
CA SER A 626 24.45 -15.37 -4.24
C SER A 626 25.09 -15.48 -2.85
N ASN A 627 26.28 -14.93 -2.64
CA ASN A 627 27.02 -15.00 -1.38
C ASN A 627 26.75 -13.80 -0.45
N VAL A 628 26.13 -12.74 -0.99
CA VAL A 628 25.76 -11.54 -0.21
C VAL A 628 24.61 -11.86 0.74
N LYS A 629 24.73 -11.40 1.99
CA LYS A 629 23.67 -11.50 3.02
C LYS A 629 22.85 -10.21 3.06
N LEU A 630 21.62 -10.29 3.55
CA LEU A 630 20.75 -9.12 3.72
C LEU A 630 21.24 -8.21 4.86
N ASP A 631 21.24 -6.91 4.61
CA ASP A 631 21.59 -5.88 5.61
C ASP A 631 20.33 -5.39 6.33
N PHE A 632 20.26 -5.52 7.66
CA PHE A 632 19.11 -5.10 8.47
C PHE A 632 19.37 -3.78 9.22
N PRO A 633 18.32 -2.94 9.46
CA PRO A 633 16.91 -3.13 9.12
C PRO A 633 16.60 -2.84 7.64
N LEU A 634 15.57 -3.51 7.10
CA LEU A 634 15.12 -3.35 5.71
C LEU A 634 13.84 -2.51 5.65
N ALA A 635 13.86 -1.43 4.84
CA ALA A 635 12.65 -0.70 4.46
C ALA A 635 11.96 -1.36 3.24
N PHE A 636 12.74 -1.83 2.28
CA PHE A 636 12.29 -2.65 1.14
C PHE A 636 12.77 -4.09 1.32
N SER A 637 11.85 -5.05 1.42
CA SER A 637 12.17 -6.47 1.63
C SER A 637 11.95 -7.36 0.40
N GLY A 638 11.40 -6.82 -0.69
CA GLY A 638 10.92 -7.62 -1.83
C GLY A 638 9.55 -8.30 -1.61
N GLY A 639 8.90 -8.03 -0.47
CA GLY A 639 7.54 -8.46 -0.20
C GLY A 639 7.39 -9.99 -0.17
N ARG A 640 6.57 -10.53 -1.09
CA ARG A 640 6.27 -11.98 -1.17
C ARG A 640 7.22 -12.78 -2.07
N TYR A 641 8.10 -12.10 -2.81
CA TYR A 641 9.00 -12.74 -3.76
C TYR A 641 10.38 -12.90 -3.14
N PHE A 642 11.09 -13.95 -3.55
CA PHE A 642 12.52 -13.96 -3.35
C PHE A 642 13.13 -12.88 -4.23
N VAL A 643 14.04 -12.09 -3.67
CA VAL A 643 14.84 -11.11 -4.41
C VAL A 643 16.27 -11.30 -3.99
N ASN A 644 17.20 -11.29 -4.95
CA ASN A 644 18.63 -11.44 -4.66
C ASN A 644 19.09 -10.40 -3.60
N PRO A 645 19.80 -10.83 -2.53
CA PRO A 645 20.20 -9.94 -1.44
C PRO A 645 21.00 -8.71 -1.87
N LYS A 646 21.86 -8.83 -2.89
CA LYS A 646 22.65 -7.70 -3.41
C LYS A 646 21.74 -6.58 -3.96
N LEU A 647 20.72 -6.95 -4.73
CA LEU A 647 19.72 -6.02 -5.26
C LEU A 647 18.94 -5.34 -4.11
N VAL A 648 18.51 -6.12 -3.12
CA VAL A 648 17.77 -5.60 -1.95
C VAL A 648 18.63 -4.60 -1.16
N ASN A 649 19.88 -4.93 -0.87
CA ASN A 649 20.77 -4.07 -0.11
C ASN A 649 21.09 -2.77 -0.87
N CYS A 650 21.30 -2.84 -2.20
CA CYS A 650 21.51 -1.66 -3.02
C CYS A 650 20.31 -0.72 -2.97
N ILE A 651 19.09 -1.25 -3.18
CA ILE A 651 17.85 -0.47 -3.12
C ILE A 651 17.72 0.21 -1.75
N ASN A 652 17.92 -0.52 -0.65
CA ASN A 652 17.79 0.06 0.69
C ASN A 652 18.82 1.15 0.99
N ARG A 653 20.05 1.03 0.45
CA ARG A 653 21.07 2.07 0.57
C ARG A 653 20.72 3.35 -0.20
N GLU A 654 20.09 3.19 -1.37
CA GLU A 654 19.71 4.30 -2.25
C GLU A 654 18.39 4.96 -1.85
N LEU A 655 17.52 4.29 -1.07
CA LEU A 655 16.18 4.76 -0.69
C LEU A 655 16.23 6.18 -0.10
N ASP A 656 16.93 6.38 1.01
CA ASP A 656 16.93 7.66 1.71
C ASP A 656 17.53 8.77 0.85
N SER A 657 18.63 8.49 0.14
CA SER A 657 19.27 9.49 -0.71
C SER A 657 18.40 9.87 -1.91
N SER A 658 17.66 8.91 -2.48
CA SER A 658 16.75 9.13 -3.59
C SER A 658 15.52 9.91 -3.14
N ILE A 659 14.93 9.55 -1.99
CA ILE A 659 13.84 10.33 -1.41
C ILE A 659 14.33 11.74 -1.07
N TYR A 660 15.52 11.91 -0.50
CA TYR A 660 16.07 13.22 -0.14
C TYR A 660 16.39 14.10 -1.37
N LYS A 661 16.95 13.51 -2.43
CA LYS A 661 17.16 14.20 -3.73
C LYS A 661 15.85 14.58 -4.40
N MET A 662 14.81 13.75 -4.26
CA MET A 662 13.45 14.11 -4.66
C MET A 662 12.85 15.17 -3.74
N ALA A 663 13.33 15.27 -2.50
CA ALA A 663 12.81 16.10 -1.45
C ALA A 663 13.54 17.43 -1.21
N GLU A 664 14.23 17.97 -2.22
CA GLU A 664 14.23 19.43 -2.41
C GLU A 664 12.79 19.87 -2.74
N LEU A 665 11.89 19.71 -1.76
CA LEU A 665 10.46 19.94 -1.84
C LEU A 665 10.21 21.45 -1.93
N LYS A 666 10.39 21.96 -3.14
CA LYS A 666 10.14 23.32 -3.54
C LYS A 666 8.94 23.30 -4.45
N ALA A 667 7.79 23.80 -3.99
CA ALA A 667 6.73 24.13 -4.91
C ALA A 667 7.01 25.51 -5.50
N PHE A 668 6.65 25.73 -6.76
CA PHE A 668 6.77 27.03 -7.40
C PHE A 668 5.41 27.47 -7.89
N HIS A 669 5.08 28.74 -7.68
CA HIS A 669 3.97 29.40 -8.36
C HIS A 669 4.55 30.46 -9.29
N ARG A 670 4.19 30.39 -10.57
CA ARG A 670 4.53 31.42 -11.54
C ARG A 670 3.38 32.41 -11.59
N VAL A 671 3.63 33.64 -11.15
CA VAL A 671 2.68 34.75 -11.22
C VAL A 671 3.30 35.77 -12.15
N ASN A 672 2.72 35.95 -13.35
CA ASN A 672 3.33 36.72 -14.43
C ASN A 672 4.73 36.17 -14.80
N ASP A 673 5.77 37.02 -14.83
CA ASP A 673 7.16 36.64 -15.06
C ASP A 673 7.96 36.32 -13.79
N GLU A 674 7.35 36.38 -12.60
CA GLU A 674 8.01 36.07 -11.34
C GLU A 674 7.69 34.64 -10.85
N VAL A 675 8.71 33.97 -10.32
CA VAL A 675 8.62 32.60 -9.77
C VAL A 675 8.74 32.68 -8.25
N ILE A 676 7.65 32.32 -7.55
CA ILE A 676 7.61 32.28 -6.08
C ILE A 676 7.90 30.86 -5.62
N GLU A 677 8.94 30.68 -4.82
CA GLU A 677 9.40 29.38 -4.30
C GLU A 677 8.88 29.14 -2.86
N PHE A 678 8.29 27.96 -2.64
CA PHE A 678 7.83 27.46 -1.34
C PHE A 678 8.71 26.29 -0.91
N LYS A 679 9.74 26.58 -0.12
CA LYS A 679 10.68 25.57 0.39
C LYS A 679 10.25 25.11 1.77
N LEU A 680 10.03 23.80 1.93
CA LEU A 680 9.65 23.22 3.22
C LEU A 680 10.74 23.39 4.29
N GLU A 681 10.33 23.68 5.53
CA GLU A 681 11.21 23.65 6.70
C GLU A 681 11.53 22.20 7.12
N SER A 682 12.57 21.99 7.94
CA SER A 682 13.01 20.63 8.32
C SER A 682 11.89 19.73 8.89
N LYS A 683 11.02 20.27 9.77
CA LYS A 683 9.89 19.50 10.31
C LYS A 683 8.81 19.20 9.27
N GLU A 684 8.55 20.15 8.38
CA GLU A 684 7.60 19.98 7.28
C GLU A 684 8.14 18.99 6.25
N GLN A 685 9.45 18.98 6.02
CA GLN A 685 10.13 18.02 5.17
C GLN A 685 9.99 16.61 5.75
N SER A 686 10.26 16.39 7.04
CA SER A 686 10.05 15.09 7.69
C SER A 686 8.59 14.63 7.59
N PHE A 687 7.63 15.53 7.80
CA PHE A 687 6.21 15.26 7.63
C PHE A 687 5.85 14.90 6.17
N ALA A 688 6.46 15.57 5.20
CA ALA A 688 6.20 15.32 3.78
C ALA A 688 6.84 13.99 3.32
N LEU A 689 8.07 13.71 3.77
CA LEU A 689 8.83 12.50 3.48
C LEU A 689 8.09 11.23 3.91
N SER A 690 7.33 11.27 5.02
CA SER A 690 6.56 10.11 5.48
C SER A 690 5.49 9.67 4.48
N PHE A 691 4.96 10.59 3.66
CA PHE A 691 4.02 10.24 2.58
C PHE A 691 4.73 9.68 1.34
N LEU A 692 5.91 10.20 0.99
CA LEU A 692 6.65 9.79 -0.21
C LEU A 692 7.30 8.42 -0.06
N GLN A 693 7.82 8.09 1.13
CA GLN A 693 8.48 6.81 1.38
C GLN A 693 7.55 5.63 1.11
N GLY A 694 6.31 5.67 1.63
CA GLY A 694 5.31 4.62 1.38
C GLY A 694 5.02 4.45 -0.11
N LYS A 695 4.87 5.56 -0.84
CA LYS A 695 4.62 5.54 -2.29
C LYS A 695 5.81 5.00 -3.08
N LEU A 696 7.05 5.36 -2.71
CA LEU A 696 8.26 4.84 -3.33
C LEU A 696 8.37 3.31 -3.19
N LEU A 697 8.20 2.81 -1.96
CA LEU A 697 8.25 1.38 -1.66
C LEU A 697 7.20 0.61 -2.46
N GLN A 698 6.01 1.20 -2.61
CA GLN A 698 4.98 0.60 -3.44
C GLN A 698 5.36 0.57 -4.93
N THR A 699 5.93 1.65 -5.46
CA THR A 699 6.39 1.68 -6.85
C THR A 699 7.49 0.64 -7.10
N LEU A 700 8.45 0.50 -6.17
CA LEU A 700 9.48 -0.54 -6.23
C LEU A 700 8.87 -1.95 -6.21
N ASN A 701 7.84 -2.19 -5.38
CA ASN A 701 7.12 -3.47 -5.38
C ASN A 701 6.37 -3.72 -6.71
N ASN A 702 5.83 -2.68 -7.35
CA ASN A 702 5.20 -2.80 -8.66
C ASN A 702 6.22 -3.17 -9.76
N ILE A 703 7.40 -2.53 -9.73
CA ILE A 703 8.49 -2.85 -10.66
C ILE A 703 8.94 -4.31 -10.44
N LEU A 704 9.16 -4.71 -9.18
CA LEU A 704 9.49 -6.09 -8.80
C LEU A 704 8.50 -7.10 -9.38
N GLU A 705 7.20 -6.85 -9.25
CA GLU A 705 6.19 -7.78 -9.77
C GLU A 705 6.24 -7.91 -11.30
N LYS A 706 6.39 -6.80 -12.03
CA LYS A 706 6.54 -6.80 -13.49
C LYS A 706 7.78 -7.60 -13.91
N ASP A 707 8.90 -7.32 -13.26
CA ASP A 707 10.19 -7.95 -13.52
C ASP A 707 10.20 -9.44 -13.19
N TYR A 708 9.60 -9.83 -12.06
CA TYR A 708 9.44 -11.23 -11.66
C TYR A 708 8.65 -12.02 -12.70
N LEU A 709 7.53 -11.48 -13.20
CA LEU A 709 6.71 -12.14 -14.21
C LEU A 709 7.45 -12.28 -15.55
N SER A 710 8.14 -11.22 -15.97
CA SER A 710 8.98 -11.22 -17.17
C SER A 710 10.10 -12.27 -17.07
N GLU A 711 10.81 -12.29 -15.93
CA GLU A 711 11.87 -13.27 -15.67
C GLU A 711 11.33 -14.71 -15.64
N LYS A 712 10.17 -14.95 -15.03
CA LYS A 712 9.53 -16.27 -15.01
C LYS A 712 9.22 -16.79 -16.42
N ILE A 713 8.73 -15.93 -17.31
CA ILE A 713 8.47 -16.27 -18.72
C ILE A 713 9.79 -16.58 -19.42
N ARG A 714 10.77 -15.68 -19.31
CA ARG A 714 12.11 -15.84 -19.90
C ARG A 714 12.80 -17.11 -19.44
N LEU A 715 12.77 -17.43 -18.14
CA LEU A 715 13.33 -18.67 -17.58
C LEU A 715 12.64 -19.89 -18.17
N THR A 716 11.31 -19.87 -18.24
CA THR A 716 10.54 -21.00 -18.79
C THR A 716 10.90 -21.25 -20.26
N GLN A 717 11.08 -20.19 -21.05
CA GLN A 717 11.52 -20.29 -22.44
C GLN A 717 12.98 -20.77 -22.55
N HIS A 718 13.89 -20.14 -21.79
CA HIS A 718 15.30 -20.53 -21.73
C HIS A 718 15.46 -22.02 -21.42
N PHE A 719 14.75 -22.54 -20.42
CA PHE A 719 14.84 -23.96 -20.06
C PHE A 719 14.20 -24.89 -21.10
N LYS A 720 13.23 -24.45 -21.90
CA LYS A 720 12.74 -25.25 -23.03
C LYS A 720 13.86 -25.46 -24.05
N GLU A 721 14.58 -24.39 -24.41
CA GLU A 721 15.66 -24.43 -25.39
C GLU A 721 16.93 -25.10 -24.84
N ALA A 722 17.36 -24.70 -23.63
CA ALA A 722 18.54 -25.22 -22.96
C ALA A 722 18.40 -26.71 -22.59
N SER A 723 17.18 -27.21 -22.35
CA SER A 723 16.96 -28.63 -22.03
C SER A 723 17.43 -29.56 -23.15
N LEU A 724 17.20 -29.21 -24.41
CA LEU A 724 17.62 -30.02 -25.55
C LEU A 724 19.15 -30.05 -25.68
N LYS A 725 19.79 -28.88 -25.50
CA LYS A 725 21.26 -28.75 -25.53
C LYS A 725 21.93 -29.48 -24.36
N ALA A 726 21.38 -29.34 -23.15
CA ALA A 726 21.89 -30.01 -21.96
C ALA A 726 21.78 -31.53 -22.08
N LEU A 727 20.65 -32.05 -22.58
CA LEU A 727 20.49 -33.49 -22.83
C LEU A 727 21.51 -34.00 -23.85
N GLY A 728 21.77 -33.28 -24.94
CA GLY A 728 22.83 -33.63 -25.89
C GLY A 728 24.21 -33.68 -25.23
N GLN A 729 24.62 -32.59 -24.58
CA GLN A 729 25.96 -32.51 -23.96
C GLN A 729 26.18 -33.54 -22.84
N PHE A 730 25.16 -33.83 -22.02
CA PHE A 730 25.28 -34.88 -20.99
C PHE A 730 25.38 -36.29 -21.59
N SER A 731 24.82 -36.49 -22.78
CA SER A 731 24.90 -37.77 -23.50
C SER A 731 26.28 -38.00 -24.09
N ASP A 732 26.93 -36.93 -24.55
CA ASP A 732 28.27 -36.95 -25.15
C ASP A 732 29.39 -37.01 -24.09
N ASP A 733 29.14 -36.52 -22.87
CA ASP A 733 30.08 -36.51 -21.75
C ASP A 733 30.15 -37.89 -21.05
N HIS A 734 30.74 -38.84 -21.77
CA HIS A 734 30.78 -40.24 -21.34
C HIS A 734 31.58 -40.46 -20.06
N ASP A 735 32.73 -39.79 -19.92
CA ASP A 735 33.64 -40.02 -18.80
C ASP A 735 33.05 -39.53 -17.47
N THR A 736 32.25 -38.45 -17.49
CA THR A 736 31.67 -37.93 -16.25
C THR A 736 30.43 -38.71 -15.80
N PHE A 737 29.55 -39.08 -16.72
CA PHE A 737 28.23 -39.63 -16.37
C PHE A 737 28.17 -41.16 -16.34
N PHE A 738 29.17 -41.85 -16.91
CA PHE A 738 29.12 -43.31 -17.08
C PHE A 738 30.36 -44.06 -16.57
N ALA A 739 31.43 -43.39 -16.13
CA ALA A 739 32.56 -44.05 -15.50
C ALA A 739 32.38 -44.14 -13.97
N ASN A 740 32.70 -45.29 -13.36
CA ASN A 740 32.63 -45.51 -11.91
C ASN A 740 31.27 -45.16 -11.28
N VAL A 741 30.19 -45.58 -11.95
CA VAL A 741 28.82 -45.36 -11.51
C VAL A 741 28.29 -46.57 -10.76
N PHE A 742 27.86 -46.36 -9.52
CA PHE A 742 27.32 -47.40 -8.66
C PHE A 742 25.81 -47.30 -8.46
N SER A 743 25.20 -46.16 -8.80
CA SER A 743 23.75 -45.98 -8.73
C SER A 743 23.21 -44.89 -9.65
N PHE A 744 21.93 -45.00 -9.99
CA PHE A 744 21.19 -43.98 -10.73
C PHE A 744 21.13 -42.64 -9.96
N LYS A 745 21.10 -42.70 -8.62
CA LYS A 745 21.08 -41.52 -7.74
C LYS A 745 22.38 -40.71 -7.84
N GLN A 746 23.52 -41.38 -7.96
CA GLN A 746 24.83 -40.73 -8.16
C GLN A 746 24.84 -39.90 -9.44
N VAL A 747 24.39 -40.47 -10.55
CA VAL A 747 24.30 -39.79 -11.86
C VAL A 747 23.33 -38.61 -11.82
N ARG A 748 22.18 -38.77 -11.16
CA ARG A 748 21.22 -37.67 -10.95
C ARG A 748 21.84 -36.50 -10.20
N ASN A 749 22.64 -36.76 -9.16
CA ASN A 749 23.32 -35.72 -8.40
C ASN A 749 24.41 -35.01 -9.21
N ILE A 750 25.21 -35.76 -9.98
CA ILE A 750 26.21 -35.19 -10.91
C ILE A 750 25.50 -34.32 -11.97
N CYS A 751 24.36 -34.78 -12.48
CA CYS A 751 23.55 -34.01 -13.43
C CYS A 751 23.06 -32.71 -12.81
N LEU A 752 22.52 -32.74 -11.58
CA LEU A 752 22.08 -31.53 -10.88
C LEU A 752 23.23 -30.56 -10.62
N GLN A 753 24.45 -31.04 -10.38
CA GLN A 753 25.62 -30.16 -10.27
C GLN A 753 25.95 -29.50 -11.62
N LYS A 754 26.01 -30.28 -12.71
CA LYS A 754 26.37 -29.75 -14.03
C LYS A 754 25.27 -28.90 -14.66
N ILE A 755 24.00 -29.13 -14.34
CA ILE A 755 22.88 -28.41 -14.96
C ILE A 755 22.84 -26.94 -14.57
N THR A 756 23.47 -26.59 -13.45
CA THR A 756 23.62 -25.21 -13.01
C THR A 756 24.41 -24.35 -13.99
N ASN A 757 25.30 -24.96 -14.80
CA ASN A 757 26.03 -24.27 -15.87
C ASN A 757 25.12 -23.85 -17.04
N PHE A 758 23.91 -24.39 -17.12
CA PHE A 758 22.91 -24.04 -18.13
C PHE A 758 21.89 -23.03 -17.59
N TYR A 759 22.01 -22.61 -16.33
CA TYR A 759 21.14 -21.60 -15.77
C TYR A 759 21.54 -20.26 -16.37
N PRO A 760 20.59 -19.38 -16.70
CA PRO A 760 20.95 -18.08 -17.22
C PRO A 760 21.77 -17.31 -16.19
N GLU A 761 22.74 -16.51 -16.62
CA GLU A 761 23.60 -15.75 -15.70
C GLU A 761 22.82 -14.67 -14.93
N ASN A 762 21.76 -14.14 -15.55
CA ASN A 762 21.03 -12.95 -15.08
C ASN A 762 19.62 -13.27 -14.57
N TYR A 763 19.48 -14.01 -13.47
CA TYR A 763 18.20 -14.15 -12.75
C TYR A 763 18.26 -13.60 -11.32
N PHE A 764 17.25 -12.84 -10.92
CA PHE A 764 17.26 -12.08 -9.67
C PHE A 764 16.17 -12.51 -8.68
N TYR A 765 15.12 -13.18 -9.14
CA TYR A 765 13.88 -13.33 -8.37
C TYR A 765 13.49 -14.78 -8.05
N HIS A 766 14.41 -15.71 -8.33
CA HIS A 766 14.25 -17.13 -8.03
C HIS A 766 15.49 -17.63 -7.29
N PRO A 767 15.35 -18.29 -6.13
CA PRO A 767 16.47 -18.95 -5.49
C PRO A 767 16.90 -20.17 -6.31
N LYS A 768 18.16 -20.56 -6.19
CA LYS A 768 18.73 -21.67 -6.98
C LYS A 768 17.95 -22.96 -6.74
N GLU A 769 17.56 -23.21 -5.49
CA GLU A 769 16.83 -24.39 -5.06
C GLU A 769 15.47 -24.50 -5.77
N GLN A 770 14.80 -23.37 -6.03
CA GLN A 770 13.54 -23.38 -6.79
C GLN A 770 13.77 -23.73 -8.26
N LEU A 771 14.86 -23.27 -8.87
CA LEU A 771 15.21 -23.65 -10.25
C LEU A 771 15.60 -25.13 -10.33
N ASP A 772 16.37 -25.63 -9.36
CA ASP A 772 16.75 -27.03 -9.24
C ASP A 772 15.50 -27.92 -9.13
N ILE A 773 14.53 -27.56 -8.29
CA ILE A 773 13.28 -28.34 -8.14
C ILE A 773 12.43 -28.27 -9.40
N LYS A 774 12.26 -27.08 -9.98
CA LYS A 774 11.29 -26.86 -11.06
C LYS A 774 11.80 -27.31 -12.43
N PHE A 775 13.09 -27.14 -12.70
CA PHE A 775 13.68 -27.37 -14.01
C PHE A 775 14.82 -28.39 -13.97
N GLY A 776 15.76 -28.26 -13.03
CA GLY A 776 16.93 -29.14 -12.95
C GLY A 776 16.55 -30.60 -12.73
N THR A 777 15.72 -30.86 -11.73
CA THR A 777 15.34 -32.19 -11.27
C THR A 777 14.55 -32.96 -12.34
N PRO A 778 13.47 -32.40 -12.93
CA PRO A 778 12.76 -33.08 -14.02
C PRO A 778 13.64 -33.36 -15.25
N LEU A 779 14.57 -32.45 -15.56
CA LEU A 779 15.47 -32.61 -16.69
C LEU A 779 16.51 -33.72 -16.45
N CYS A 780 17.10 -33.78 -15.25
CA CYS A 780 17.98 -34.87 -14.86
C CYS A 780 17.26 -36.22 -14.75
N ASP A 781 16.00 -36.22 -14.28
CA ASP A 781 15.17 -37.42 -14.27
C ASP A 781 14.88 -37.89 -15.70
N LYS A 782 14.64 -36.97 -16.64
CA LYS A 782 14.47 -37.30 -18.05
C LYS A 782 15.76 -37.86 -18.65
N PHE A 783 16.91 -37.24 -18.37
CA PHE A 783 18.23 -37.69 -18.84
C PHE A 783 18.52 -39.14 -18.41
N VAL A 784 18.43 -39.42 -17.12
CA VAL A 784 18.72 -40.74 -16.53
C VAL A 784 17.78 -41.83 -17.06
N ASN A 785 16.56 -41.46 -17.48
CA ASN A 785 15.57 -42.38 -18.04
C ASN A 785 15.57 -42.46 -19.58
N LEU A 786 16.46 -41.76 -20.28
CA LEU A 786 16.61 -41.95 -21.73
C LEU A 786 16.99 -43.41 -22.02
N PRO A 787 16.40 -44.09 -23.04
CA PRO A 787 16.59 -45.52 -23.24
C PRO A 787 18.05 -45.97 -23.31
N PHE A 788 18.89 -45.24 -24.06
CA PHE A 788 20.32 -45.56 -24.18
C PHE A 788 21.10 -45.26 -22.89
N VAL A 789 20.79 -44.14 -22.19
CA VAL A 789 21.41 -43.78 -20.91
C VAL A 789 21.08 -44.84 -19.87
N LYS A 790 19.80 -45.17 -19.71
CA LYS A 790 19.32 -46.19 -18.78
C LYS A 790 19.93 -47.56 -19.06
N SER A 791 20.02 -47.95 -20.34
CA SER A 791 20.69 -49.19 -20.75
C SER A 791 22.17 -49.19 -20.33
N LYS A 792 22.90 -48.11 -20.65
CA LYS A 792 24.32 -47.96 -20.33
C LYS A 792 24.56 -47.92 -18.80
N LEU A 793 23.74 -47.18 -18.06
CA LEU A 793 23.80 -47.14 -16.59
C LEU A 793 23.50 -48.50 -15.97
N ASN A 794 22.47 -49.21 -16.45
CA ASN A 794 22.18 -50.57 -15.99
C ASN A 794 23.36 -51.51 -16.25
N SER A 795 23.97 -51.44 -17.44
CA SER A 795 25.14 -52.26 -17.77
C SER A 795 26.33 -51.97 -16.85
N GLU A 796 26.61 -50.70 -16.57
CA GLU A 796 27.73 -50.30 -15.72
C GLU A 796 27.47 -50.64 -14.25
N VAL A 797 26.30 -50.34 -13.71
CA VAL A 797 25.93 -50.72 -12.33
C VAL A 797 25.97 -52.24 -12.15
N SER A 798 25.55 -53.00 -13.17
CA SER A 798 25.63 -54.47 -13.15
C SER A 798 27.07 -54.96 -13.20
N ARG A 799 27.93 -54.33 -14.03
CA ARG A 799 29.36 -54.63 -14.10
C ARG A 799 30.07 -54.33 -12.78
N GLN A 800 29.81 -53.17 -12.18
CA GLN A 800 30.35 -52.80 -10.87
C GLN A 800 29.88 -53.75 -9.77
N TRP A 801 28.63 -54.21 -9.82
CA TRP A 801 28.13 -55.22 -8.91
C TRP A 801 28.81 -56.57 -9.10
N GLN A 802 29.02 -57.00 -10.34
CA GLN A 802 29.73 -58.24 -10.64
C GLN A 802 31.18 -58.20 -10.15
N LEU A 803 31.92 -57.12 -10.42
CA LEU A 803 33.27 -56.93 -9.89
C LEU A 803 33.31 -56.98 -8.35
N ASN A 804 32.27 -56.46 -7.71
CA ASN A 804 32.16 -56.50 -6.26
C ASN A 804 31.88 -57.92 -5.74
N ARG A 805 31.07 -58.72 -6.46
CA ARG A 805 30.86 -60.15 -6.17
C ARG A 805 32.14 -60.94 -6.34
N GLU A 806 32.87 -60.74 -7.44
CA GLU A 806 34.15 -61.39 -7.73
C GLU A 806 35.17 -61.10 -6.63
N PHE A 807 35.26 -59.85 -6.17
CA PHE A 807 36.10 -59.48 -5.02
C PHE A 807 35.76 -60.28 -3.75
N VAL A 808 34.46 -60.43 -3.43
CA VAL A 808 34.05 -61.19 -2.24
C VAL A 808 34.26 -62.69 -2.42
N GLU A 809 34.06 -63.21 -3.62
CA GLU A 809 34.34 -64.62 -3.93
C GLU A 809 35.84 -64.92 -3.82
N ASP A 810 36.72 -64.04 -4.29
CA ASP A 810 38.17 -64.18 -4.13
C ASP A 810 38.56 -64.23 -2.65
N LYS A 811 37.94 -63.39 -1.81
CA LYS A 811 38.13 -63.38 -0.36
C LYS A 811 37.57 -64.62 0.33
N LEU A 812 36.42 -65.11 -0.12
CA LEU A 812 35.87 -66.38 0.34
C LEU A 812 36.82 -67.54 0.04
N VAL A 813 37.34 -67.63 -1.19
CA VAL A 813 38.25 -68.71 -1.59
C VAL A 813 39.56 -68.65 -0.81
N GLU A 814 40.12 -67.45 -0.62
CA GLU A 814 41.33 -67.23 0.19
C GLU A 814 41.14 -67.66 1.66
N SER A 815 40.05 -67.20 2.30
CA SER A 815 39.72 -67.57 3.67
C SER A 815 39.42 -69.05 3.80
N TYR A 816 38.62 -69.62 2.89
CA TYR A 816 38.19 -71.01 2.97
C TYR A 816 39.34 -71.97 2.72
N GLN A 817 40.23 -71.71 1.74
CA GLN A 817 41.39 -72.57 1.49
C GLN A 817 42.27 -72.72 2.74
N THR A 818 42.49 -71.62 3.48
CA THR A 818 43.22 -71.66 4.75
C THR A 818 42.55 -72.57 5.78
N GLN A 819 41.22 -72.54 5.87
CA GLN A 819 40.47 -73.41 6.76
C GLN A 819 40.41 -74.87 6.28
N VAL A 820 40.37 -75.10 4.97
CA VAL A 820 40.49 -76.44 4.39
C VAL A 820 41.80 -77.07 4.83
N ASP A 821 42.92 -76.36 4.68
CA ASP A 821 44.24 -76.88 5.06
C ASP A 821 44.26 -77.24 6.56
N ASN A 822 43.71 -76.39 7.44
CA ASN A 822 43.57 -76.68 8.87
C ASN A 822 42.71 -77.94 9.14
N CYS A 823 41.55 -78.08 8.49
CA CYS A 823 40.68 -79.25 8.65
C CYS A 823 41.37 -80.56 8.23
N TYR A 824 42.21 -80.50 7.19
CA TYR A 824 42.99 -81.64 6.70
C TYR A 824 44.11 -82.02 7.67
N ASP A 825 44.80 -81.04 8.25
CA ASP A 825 45.88 -81.21 9.24
C ASP A 825 45.35 -81.73 10.59
N ASP A 826 44.23 -81.19 11.07
CA ASP A 826 43.61 -81.58 12.35
C ASP A 826 42.96 -82.97 12.30
N ASN A 827 42.53 -83.42 11.12
CA ASN A 827 41.87 -84.70 10.92
C ASN A 827 42.57 -85.51 9.82
N PRO A 828 43.80 -85.99 10.04
CA PRO A 828 44.57 -86.70 9.01
C PRO A 828 43.98 -88.09 8.72
N VAL A 829 43.86 -88.43 7.44
CA VAL A 829 43.48 -89.78 6.97
C VAL A 829 44.76 -90.51 6.59
N ILE A 830 45.11 -91.56 7.33
CA ILE A 830 46.38 -92.27 7.20
C ILE A 830 46.26 -93.33 6.10
N LYS A 831 47.20 -93.37 5.15
CA LYS A 831 47.23 -94.43 4.11
C LYS A 831 47.42 -95.79 4.80
N ALA A 832 46.48 -96.71 4.57
CA ALA A 832 46.53 -98.04 5.16
C ALA A 832 47.73 -98.82 4.58
N ASP A 833 48.70 -99.14 5.43
CA ASP A 833 49.75 -100.10 5.10
C ASP A 833 49.22 -101.52 5.34
N SER A 834 49.55 -102.44 4.45
CA SER A 834 48.84 -103.71 4.19
C SER A 834 48.88 -104.77 5.31
N ARG A 835 49.31 -104.43 6.54
CA ARG A 835 49.45 -105.38 7.67
C ARG A 835 49.17 -104.74 9.04
N ARG A 836 47.93 -104.36 9.37
CA ARG A 836 47.40 -104.17 10.76
C ARG A 836 45.85 -104.00 10.80
N PRO A 837 45.19 -104.24 11.96
CA PRO A 837 43.78 -104.67 12.06
C PRO A 837 42.74 -103.53 11.98
N SER A 838 41.45 -103.92 11.87
CA SER A 838 40.19 -103.15 11.76
C SER A 838 40.03 -101.80 12.52
N SER A 839 40.94 -101.47 13.43
CA SER A 839 41.03 -100.18 14.16
C SER A 839 41.45 -98.97 13.30
N VAL A 840 42.26 -99.15 12.24
CA VAL A 840 42.72 -98.04 11.38
C VAL A 840 41.64 -97.60 10.39
N ALA A 841 40.87 -98.54 9.86
CA ALA A 841 39.76 -98.25 8.97
C ALA A 841 38.63 -97.50 9.69
N SER A 842 38.35 -97.84 10.95
CA SER A 842 37.37 -97.12 11.78
C SER A 842 37.85 -95.72 12.18
N LEU A 843 39.15 -95.55 12.48
CA LEU A 843 39.75 -94.24 12.73
C LEU A 843 39.72 -93.34 11.48
N ASN A 844 40.08 -93.86 10.31
CA ASN A 844 40.04 -93.12 9.04
C ASN A 844 38.61 -92.73 8.66
N ARG A 845 37.61 -93.58 8.92
CA ARG A 845 36.20 -93.22 8.72
C ARG A 845 35.78 -92.08 9.64
N ARG A 846 36.14 -92.16 10.93
CA ARG A 846 35.87 -91.11 11.92
C ARG A 846 36.56 -89.79 11.60
N ASN A 847 37.83 -89.83 11.16
CA ASN A 847 38.58 -88.64 10.77
C ASN A 847 38.04 -88.05 9.47
N LYS A 848 37.60 -88.89 8.52
CA LYS A 848 36.92 -88.42 7.30
C LYS A 848 35.59 -87.75 7.64
N ASP A 849 34.74 -88.36 8.45
CA ASP A 849 33.44 -87.78 8.84
C ASP A 849 33.65 -86.44 9.59
N ARG A 850 34.65 -86.37 10.49
CA ARG A 850 35.03 -85.12 11.18
C ARG A 850 35.59 -84.07 10.24
N ARG A 851 36.41 -84.47 9.26
CA ARG A 851 36.94 -83.58 8.22
C ARG A 851 35.80 -83.03 7.37
N ASP A 852 34.89 -83.88 6.90
CA ASP A 852 33.76 -83.46 6.07
C ASP A 852 32.85 -82.48 6.84
N SER A 853 32.58 -82.73 8.13
CA SER A 853 31.88 -81.76 9.00
C SER A 853 32.67 -80.47 9.25
N CYS A 854 34.00 -80.55 9.42
CA CYS A 854 34.87 -79.38 9.59
C CYS A 854 34.84 -78.48 8.34
N LEU A 855 34.86 -79.07 7.15
CA LEU A 855 34.79 -78.37 5.87
C LEU A 855 33.45 -77.63 5.70
N GLU A 856 32.33 -78.27 6.07
CA GLU A 856 31.00 -77.63 6.01
C GLU A 856 30.87 -76.44 6.96
N ILE A 857 31.34 -76.57 8.20
CA ILE A 857 31.31 -75.48 9.20
C ILE A 857 32.24 -74.34 8.78
N SER A 858 33.47 -74.67 8.37
CA SER A 858 34.49 -73.69 7.99
C SER A 858 34.10 -72.87 6.76
N TYR A 859 33.26 -73.42 5.88
CA TYR A 859 32.74 -72.68 4.74
C TYR A 859 31.83 -71.53 5.16
N LEU A 860 30.96 -71.76 6.15
CA LEU A 860 30.10 -70.72 6.72
C LEU A 860 30.92 -69.62 7.39
N ASP A 861 31.91 -69.99 8.20
CA ASP A 861 32.80 -69.02 8.86
C ASP A 861 33.61 -68.20 7.83
N SER A 862 33.97 -68.82 6.71
CA SER A 862 34.68 -68.13 5.62
C SER A 862 33.78 -67.17 4.84
N ILE A 863 32.47 -67.40 4.76
CA ILE A 863 31.51 -66.40 4.24
C ILE A 863 31.50 -65.17 5.13
N ASP A 864 31.42 -65.36 6.45
CA ASP A 864 31.39 -64.23 7.40
C ASP A 864 32.70 -63.43 7.36
N SER A 865 33.83 -64.12 7.22
CA SER A 865 35.15 -63.49 7.00
C SER A 865 35.19 -62.67 5.70
N ALA A 866 34.76 -63.25 4.58
CA ALA A 866 34.73 -62.55 3.29
C ALA A 866 33.77 -61.35 3.27
N LEU A 867 32.63 -61.46 3.94
CA LEU A 867 31.70 -60.34 4.11
C LEU A 867 32.26 -59.26 5.03
N SER A 868 33.02 -59.63 6.06
CA SER A 868 33.73 -58.67 6.92
C SER A 868 34.75 -57.84 6.11
N ASP A 869 35.57 -58.50 5.30
CA ASP A 869 36.52 -57.85 4.39
C ASP A 869 35.81 -56.95 3.36
N TRP A 870 34.67 -57.41 2.85
CA TRP A 870 33.85 -56.63 1.93
C TRP A 870 33.23 -55.38 2.56
N ARG A 871 32.77 -55.46 3.81
CA ARG A 871 32.29 -54.28 4.57
C ARG A 871 33.39 -53.23 4.75
N GLY A 872 34.67 -53.63 4.74
CA GLY A 872 35.82 -52.73 4.75
C GLY A 872 36.21 -52.17 3.36
N HIS A 873 35.57 -52.61 2.27
CA HIS A 873 35.92 -52.19 0.92
C HIS A 873 35.30 -50.83 0.55
N LYS A 874 36.04 -50.00 -0.21
CA LYS A 874 35.64 -48.64 -0.61
C LYS A 874 34.29 -48.53 -1.35
N ASN A 875 33.79 -49.63 -1.89
CA ASN A 875 32.52 -49.67 -2.62
C ASN A 875 31.33 -50.21 -1.79
N TYR A 876 31.54 -50.56 -0.51
CA TYR A 876 30.50 -51.18 0.34
C TYR A 876 29.25 -50.30 0.44
N ASP A 877 29.41 -49.00 0.74
CA ASP A 877 28.29 -48.07 0.96
C ASP A 877 27.30 -48.01 -0.22
N TYR A 878 27.78 -48.26 -1.45
CA TYR A 878 26.92 -48.26 -2.63
C TYR A 878 26.07 -49.53 -2.77
N PHE A 879 26.52 -50.65 -2.19
CA PHE A 879 25.92 -51.97 -2.34
C PHE A 879 25.48 -52.62 -1.02
N ALA A 880 25.61 -51.93 0.12
CA ALA A 880 25.24 -52.45 1.44
C ALA A 880 23.81 -53.03 1.48
N HIS A 881 22.87 -52.41 0.77
CA HIS A 881 21.49 -52.89 0.64
C HIS A 881 21.34 -54.25 -0.07
N ARG A 882 22.39 -54.77 -0.72
CA ARG A 882 22.43 -56.06 -1.44
C ARG A 882 23.25 -57.12 -0.70
N GLU A 883 23.62 -56.88 0.55
CA GLU A 883 24.41 -57.81 1.35
C GLU A 883 23.74 -59.18 1.52
N SER A 884 22.42 -59.22 1.73
CA SER A 884 21.66 -60.47 1.82
C SER A 884 21.64 -61.26 0.50
N GLU A 885 21.61 -60.55 -0.62
CA GLU A 885 21.70 -61.13 -1.97
C GLU A 885 23.10 -61.75 -2.18
N LEU A 886 24.14 -61.04 -1.75
CA LEU A 886 25.52 -61.52 -1.79
C LEU A 886 25.73 -62.74 -0.90
N TYR A 887 25.26 -62.71 0.34
CA TYR A 887 25.30 -63.86 1.26
C TYR A 887 24.61 -65.09 0.65
N SER A 888 23.41 -64.91 0.09
CA SER A 888 22.66 -65.99 -0.56
C SER A 888 23.42 -66.57 -1.75
N TYR A 889 24.06 -65.71 -2.55
CA TYR A 889 24.92 -66.12 -3.66
C TYR A 889 26.12 -66.95 -3.18
N LEU A 890 26.85 -66.48 -2.17
CA LEU A 890 27.98 -67.21 -1.59
C LEU A 890 27.55 -68.55 -0.98
N LYS A 891 26.40 -68.60 -0.31
CA LYS A 891 25.84 -69.83 0.25
C LYS A 891 25.44 -70.84 -0.82
N GLN A 892 24.92 -70.40 -1.98
CA GLN A 892 24.64 -71.29 -3.11
C GLN A 892 25.91 -71.96 -3.66
N MET A 893 27.07 -71.34 -3.51
CA MET A 893 28.35 -71.90 -3.94
C MET A 893 28.93 -72.94 -2.98
N GLU A 894 28.30 -73.18 -1.81
CA GLU A 894 28.74 -74.15 -0.81
C GLU A 894 28.97 -75.53 -1.40
N ARG A 895 27.99 -76.06 -2.15
CA ARG A 895 28.11 -77.40 -2.75
C ARG A 895 29.29 -77.51 -3.71
N LYS A 896 29.62 -76.43 -4.42
CA LYS A 896 30.76 -76.37 -5.35
C LYS A 896 32.07 -76.44 -4.56
N TYR A 897 32.25 -75.55 -3.58
CA TYR A 897 33.51 -75.41 -2.85
C TYR A 897 33.74 -76.52 -1.81
N VAL A 898 32.70 -76.89 -1.04
CA VAL A 898 32.78 -78.01 -0.10
C VAL A 898 32.98 -79.34 -0.83
N GLY A 899 32.26 -79.58 -1.93
CA GLY A 899 32.43 -80.80 -2.73
C GLY A 899 33.83 -80.92 -3.36
N ALA A 900 34.40 -79.81 -3.83
CA ALA A 900 35.79 -79.76 -4.31
C ALA A 900 36.79 -80.05 -3.16
N ALA A 901 36.58 -79.47 -1.98
CA ALA A 901 37.43 -79.72 -0.81
C ALA A 901 37.33 -81.17 -0.30
N GLN A 902 36.13 -81.78 -0.29
CA GLN A 902 35.91 -83.18 0.10
C GLN A 902 36.56 -84.18 -0.86
N SER A 903 36.73 -83.80 -2.14
CA SER A 903 37.43 -84.59 -3.17
C SER A 903 38.94 -84.29 -3.25
N SER A 904 39.48 -83.51 -2.30
CA SER A 904 40.89 -83.11 -2.22
C SER A 904 41.38 -82.33 -3.45
N GLN A 905 40.48 -81.60 -4.12
CA GLN A 905 40.84 -80.66 -5.17
C GLN A 905 41.27 -79.33 -4.55
N ARG A 906 42.32 -78.71 -5.09
CA ARG A 906 42.65 -77.31 -4.75
C ARG A 906 41.54 -76.40 -5.26
N LEU A 907 41.17 -75.39 -4.46
CA LEU A 907 40.05 -74.51 -4.77
C LEU A 907 40.42 -73.36 -5.73
N ARG A 908 41.72 -73.18 -6.03
CA ARG A 908 42.26 -72.25 -7.02
C ARG A 908 42.66 -72.95 -8.31
#